data_AF-A0A8H7MEX8-F1
#
_entry.id   AF-A0A8H7MEX8-F1
#
_cell.length_a   1.000
_cell.length_b   1.000
_cell.length_c   1.000
_cell.angle_alpha   90.00
_cell.angle_beta   90.00
_cell.angle_gamma   90.00
#
_symmetry.space_group_name_H-M   'P 1'
#
loop_
_entity.id
_entity.type
_entity.pdbx_description
1 polymer ?
#
loop_
_entity_poly.entity_id
_entity_poly.type
_entity_poly.pdbx_seq_one_letter_code
_entity_poly.pdbx_strand_id
1 'polypeptide(L)'
;MHRAQNTTQTNGATNYGQSVVQGLKEEEKTEQASVRKLSDEQDHVLKSFRLLIADLCQQFNGGHPGGAIGMAAIGVSLWKYVMRYAPHTPNYFNRDRFVLSNGHTCLFQYTFLHLTGYKAMNLDQLKSYHSDRVDALCPGHPEIEHEGIEVTTGPLGQGVANAVGLAMATKNLQATYNKPDFDVVSNHTWCMIGDACLQEGVALEAISFAGHLKLNNLTIIYDNNQVTCDGSVDLTNTEDVNAKMRACGWDVIDIEDGCFDIEGIVGALNKARASTDKPTFINVRTVIGVGSAVAGDAVAHGAAFGAADVANMKKLYNFNPEEHFTISDTVREFFADIPSRGQELVQSWEKKLQEYEAEYPELGAEFRSRIEGRLPENWKDLIPSSFPDQPTATRKSSGLVFNPIAEKIKNFMVGTADLSPSVNMIWKGKVDFQHPDLKTTCGITGNYSGRYIHYGVREHAMCAISNGLAAFAPNTFIPTTSSFFMFYLYAAPAVRMGALQHLQVIHAATHDSIGMGEDGPTHQPIELANLYRAMPNLLYIRPADSEETAGAWITAIEAKNTPTIISTSRHTLPQLSQTRRDLVAKGGYVIEEVEDADVTLIGVGAELCHALDTAKELKAKNIKARVLSFPCQRLFDAQPIQYKRDTLRRHRGIPAVVIEPYAPNGWERYADAAACVKRFGHSLPGKAAYKYFGFDTPALVKKVESYLQQVREDPLLRGEFFDFLPKSLRSRYHPCSFLPIFSASARPSQYHCFTGLKLMTDDSMTKRRRLDEEGSVADARNSGNVFSPASEVQASTGYGYENIDPFLSPATASSWPFDEFAHDPDYLASQEALRSLMFTTARSAAPTRAGTPVENDDMTGTVNFKQVLATGKHIQYLKNYIAQVAPWLDMFDSQQTFGIQLPALAKKSPPLLYAILAIGARQLERKDKIQSSFDSLELYSEAIRELKPLLQARDVHVIAACVILCCLEMFSASAQDWRHHLEGCAAVFEAFGVNGFSSDVLQAVFWCYARMDVCGALISDGTESTLLRPSAWLPHGVTDQDADALFRSSNVPDMYANFAVYLCAKTCELISDRNKYTELGAENGCDAQQFQARWSRLWDQLANWSLCRPCEMQAVECTNTTPFPQIFFAHWAAISSNQLYHTSCVLLLNASPRQKAALPQTPTTSIMWHVKRICGISLANPHNGCLNNAIQPLWIAGRLLSHSSEQALVVKTIRHIEVLTGWTATWRIRDLENTWGYRIRGEL
;
A
#
# COMPACT_ATOMS: atom_id res chain seq x y z
N MET A 1 18.97 41.14 26.60
CA MET A 1 18.23 42.04 25.67
C MET A 1 19.11 42.35 24.46
N HIS A 2 18.52 42.37 23.27
CA HIS A 2 19.10 42.77 21.96
C HIS A 2 20.57 42.47 21.63
N ARG A 3 20.79 41.33 20.97
CA ARG A 3 21.13 41.31 19.53
C ARG A 3 20.72 39.96 18.92
N ALA A 4 19.91 40.01 17.87
CA ALA A 4 19.48 38.85 17.10
C ALA A 4 19.25 39.29 15.66
N GLN A 5 19.77 38.55 14.68
CA GLN A 5 19.17 38.32 13.36
C GLN A 5 20.02 37.35 12.52
N ASN A 6 19.33 36.58 11.67
CA ASN A 6 19.83 35.76 10.56
C ASN A 6 20.67 34.50 10.85
N THR A 7 19.95 33.38 11.06
CA THR A 7 20.26 32.04 10.48
C THR A 7 19.00 31.18 10.56
N THR A 8 18.46 30.75 9.41
CA THR A 8 17.34 29.78 9.37
C THR A 8 17.44 28.84 8.15
N GLN A 9 17.62 27.55 8.45
CA GLN A 9 17.02 26.35 7.81
C GLN A 9 17.15 26.05 6.29
N THR A 10 17.92 24.99 6.02
CA THR A 10 17.55 23.71 5.34
C THR A 10 16.55 23.67 4.18
N ASN A 11 17.02 23.13 3.05
CA ASN A 11 16.46 22.06 2.19
C ASN A 11 17.48 21.87 1.03
N GLY A 12 17.72 20.72 0.39
CA GLY A 12 17.04 19.42 0.38
C GLY A 12 17.11 18.92 -1.07
N ALA A 13 17.96 17.92 -1.35
CA ALA A 13 18.61 17.70 -2.67
C ALA A 13 19.58 18.84 -3.04
N THR A 14 20.86 18.63 -2.74
CA THR A 14 21.96 19.57 -3.01
C THR A 14 22.95 18.96 -3.98
N ASN A 15 23.87 19.77 -4.50
CA ASN A 15 25.11 19.32 -5.15
C ASN A 15 25.96 18.36 -4.29
N TYR A 16 25.52 18.01 -3.07
CA TYR A 16 26.16 17.25 -2.00
C TYR A 16 26.74 15.91 -2.46
N GLY A 17 26.11 15.14 -3.35
CA GLY A 17 26.75 13.91 -3.86
C GLY A 17 28.12 14.20 -4.49
N GLN A 18 28.17 15.16 -5.41
CA GLN A 18 29.43 15.58 -6.04
C GLN A 18 30.25 16.53 -5.16
N SER A 19 29.64 17.43 -4.39
CA SER A 19 30.32 18.42 -3.55
C SER A 19 30.70 17.92 -2.15
N VAL A 20 30.31 16.70 -1.77
CA VAL A 20 30.89 15.94 -0.66
C VAL A 20 31.96 15.02 -1.22
N VAL A 21 31.78 14.35 -2.36
CA VAL A 21 32.91 13.62 -2.97
C VAL A 21 34.06 14.56 -3.37
N GLN A 22 33.75 15.80 -3.77
CA GLN A 22 34.72 16.82 -4.16
C GLN A 22 35.07 17.75 -2.98
N GLY A 23 34.14 17.98 -2.06
CA GLY A 23 34.37 18.64 -0.77
C GLY A 23 35.32 17.83 0.10
N LEU A 24 35.08 16.53 0.31
CA LEU A 24 36.00 15.61 1.00
C LEU A 24 37.36 15.47 0.28
N LYS A 25 37.45 15.68 -1.04
CA LYS A 25 38.74 15.72 -1.78
C LYS A 25 39.47 17.07 -1.66
N GLU A 26 38.76 18.14 -1.30
CA GLU A 26 39.32 19.45 -0.98
C GLU A 26 39.59 19.59 0.54
N GLU A 27 38.81 18.91 1.38
CA GLU A 27 38.99 18.72 2.82
C GLU A 27 40.11 17.71 3.09
N GLU A 28 40.30 16.62 2.33
CA GLU A 28 41.54 15.81 2.39
C GLU A 28 42.83 16.67 2.23
N LYS A 29 42.72 17.81 1.52
CA LYS A 29 43.81 18.78 1.33
C LYS A 29 43.83 19.93 2.36
N THR A 30 42.75 20.16 3.10
CA THR A 30 42.57 21.32 3.98
C THR A 30 42.42 20.94 5.47
N GLU A 31 41.93 19.73 5.74
CA GLU A 31 41.50 19.19 7.03
C GLU A 31 42.60 18.44 7.80
N GLN A 32 43.79 18.29 7.21
CA GLN A 32 45.01 17.98 7.97
C GLN A 32 45.30 19.01 9.09
N ALA A 33 44.55 20.12 9.15
CA ALA A 33 44.76 21.25 10.05
C ALA A 33 43.83 21.34 11.29
N SER A 34 42.69 20.65 11.39
CA SER A 34 41.71 20.97 12.48
C SER A 34 40.86 19.86 13.11
N VAL A 35 40.87 18.61 12.66
CA VAL A 35 40.19 17.51 13.40
C VAL A 35 41.07 17.04 14.56
N ARG A 36 40.47 16.65 15.70
CA ARG A 36 41.20 15.93 16.77
C ARG A 36 41.72 14.62 16.18
N LYS A 37 43.04 14.52 16.02
CA LYS A 37 43.66 13.38 15.36
C LYS A 37 43.31 12.07 16.08
N LEU A 38 42.83 11.09 15.31
CA LEU A 38 42.95 9.66 15.62
C LEU A 38 44.32 9.39 16.23
N SER A 39 44.40 8.54 17.26
CA SER A 39 45.71 8.03 17.68
C SER A 39 46.28 7.12 16.59
N ASP A 40 47.61 7.04 16.49
CA ASP A 40 48.28 6.15 15.53
C ASP A 40 47.81 4.69 15.68
N GLU A 41 47.49 4.29 16.91
CA GLU A 41 46.89 2.98 17.25
C GLU A 41 45.47 2.82 16.67
N GLN A 42 44.59 3.82 16.84
CA GLN A 42 43.23 3.78 16.32
C GLN A 42 43.21 3.79 14.78
N ASP A 43 44.02 4.63 14.15
CA ASP A 43 44.17 4.68 12.69
C ASP A 43 44.67 3.33 12.13
N HIS A 44 45.67 2.72 12.78
CA HIS A 44 46.17 1.39 12.43
C HIS A 44 45.11 0.29 12.60
N VAL A 45 44.27 0.36 13.65
CA VAL A 45 43.14 -0.56 13.85
C VAL A 45 42.09 -0.41 12.76
N LEU A 46 41.68 0.81 12.41
CA LEU A 46 40.72 1.07 11.34
C LEU A 46 41.23 0.54 9.99
N LYS A 47 42.49 0.84 9.65
CA LYS A 47 43.12 0.36 8.41
C LYS A 47 43.22 -1.17 8.36
N SER A 48 43.67 -1.80 9.46
CA SER A 48 43.75 -3.26 9.56
C SER A 48 42.38 -3.94 9.39
N PHE A 49 41.34 -3.41 10.04
CA PHE A 49 39.96 -3.90 9.93
C PHE A 49 39.44 -3.83 8.49
N ARG A 50 39.65 -2.68 7.83
CA ARG A 50 39.23 -2.45 6.44
C ARG A 50 39.91 -3.40 5.46
N LEU A 51 41.23 -3.59 5.62
CA LEU A 51 42.02 -4.50 4.78
C LEU A 51 41.65 -5.98 5.00
N LEU A 52 41.34 -6.38 6.23
CA LEU A 52 40.88 -7.73 6.54
C LEU A 52 39.55 -8.04 5.84
N ILE A 53 38.58 -7.12 5.86
CA ILE A 53 37.31 -7.29 5.12
C ILE A 53 37.55 -7.37 3.61
N ALA A 54 38.44 -6.52 3.07
CA ALA A 54 38.79 -6.55 1.66
C ALA A 54 39.38 -7.92 1.24
N ASP A 55 40.29 -8.49 2.05
CA ASP A 55 40.83 -9.84 1.83
C ASP A 55 39.75 -10.94 1.93
N LEU A 56 38.84 -10.85 2.91
CA LEU A 56 37.77 -11.83 3.16
C LEU A 56 36.73 -11.88 2.03
N CYS A 57 36.42 -10.76 1.38
CA CYS A 57 35.61 -10.76 0.15
C CYS A 57 36.44 -11.23 -1.07
N GLN A 58 37.72 -10.86 -1.13
CA GLN A 58 38.58 -11.12 -2.30
C GLN A 58 38.93 -12.60 -2.48
N GLN A 59 39.06 -13.39 -1.42
CA GLN A 59 39.39 -14.82 -1.50
C GLN A 59 38.41 -15.65 -2.35
N PHE A 60 37.13 -15.28 -2.39
CA PHE A 60 36.10 -15.94 -3.21
C PHE A 60 35.50 -15.03 -4.30
N ASN A 61 36.11 -13.86 -4.54
CA ASN A 61 35.63 -12.84 -5.49
C ASN A 61 34.16 -12.41 -5.29
N GLY A 62 33.69 -12.31 -4.04
CA GLY A 62 32.32 -11.93 -3.74
C GLY A 62 32.07 -11.61 -2.27
N GLY A 63 31.06 -10.80 -2.00
CA GLY A 63 30.75 -10.26 -0.67
C GLY A 63 30.38 -8.79 -0.73
N HIS A 64 30.07 -8.20 0.43
CA HIS A 64 29.67 -6.79 0.53
C HIS A 64 30.70 -5.98 1.33
N PRO A 65 31.90 -5.71 0.77
CA PRO A 65 32.95 -5.03 1.51
C PRO A 65 32.63 -3.55 1.79
N GLY A 66 31.91 -2.87 0.89
CA GLY A 66 31.74 -1.42 0.89
C GLY A 66 31.23 -0.84 2.21
N GLY A 67 30.01 -1.20 2.62
CA GLY A 67 29.41 -0.69 3.85
C GLY A 67 30.18 -1.16 5.10
N ALA A 68 30.61 -2.43 5.12
CA ALA A 68 31.34 -3.00 6.25
C ALA A 68 32.69 -2.28 6.52
N ILE A 69 33.37 -1.80 5.46
CA ILE A 69 34.59 -0.99 5.51
C ILE A 69 34.31 0.46 5.91
N GLY A 70 33.22 1.06 5.41
CA GLY A 70 32.78 2.41 5.78
C GLY A 70 32.49 2.54 7.28
N MET A 71 31.71 1.60 7.82
CA MET A 71 31.27 1.58 9.23
C MET A 71 32.38 1.28 10.26
N ALA A 72 33.64 1.08 9.87
CA ALA A 72 34.72 0.63 10.77
C ALA A 72 34.85 1.45 12.08
N ALA A 73 34.78 2.79 11.99
CA ALA A 73 34.85 3.66 13.17
C ALA A 73 33.62 3.54 14.07
N ILE A 74 32.43 3.33 13.50
CA ILE A 74 31.19 3.04 14.26
C ILE A 74 31.37 1.77 15.10
N GLY A 75 31.90 0.71 14.49
CA GLY A 75 32.12 -0.56 15.17
C GLY A 75 33.18 -0.50 16.26
N VAL A 76 34.30 0.20 16.03
CA VAL A 76 35.29 0.47 17.09
C VAL A 76 34.64 1.24 18.24
N SER A 77 33.94 2.33 17.95
CA SER A 77 33.22 3.14 18.95
C SER A 77 32.24 2.33 19.79
N LEU A 78 31.47 1.43 19.15
CA LEU A 78 30.48 0.61 19.83
C LEU A 78 31.11 -0.54 20.62
N TRP A 79 31.91 -1.42 20.00
CA TRP A 79 32.43 -2.63 20.66
C TRP A 79 33.57 -2.36 21.64
N LYS A 80 34.51 -1.45 21.36
CA LYS A 80 35.64 -1.19 22.27
C LYS A 80 35.20 -0.38 23.50
N TYR A 81 34.38 0.65 23.29
CA TYR A 81 34.17 1.70 24.29
C TYR A 81 32.79 1.70 24.94
N VAL A 82 31.69 1.47 24.20
CA VAL A 82 30.34 1.76 24.73
C VAL A 82 29.50 0.53 25.08
N MET A 83 29.49 -0.52 24.27
CA MET A 83 28.59 -1.67 24.44
C MET A 83 28.98 -2.54 25.64
N ARG A 84 27.99 -3.05 26.37
CA ARG A 84 28.15 -3.95 27.53
C ARG A 84 27.82 -5.38 27.13
N TYR A 85 28.85 -6.19 26.91
CA TYR A 85 28.76 -7.58 26.47
C TYR A 85 29.92 -8.41 27.06
N ALA A 86 29.86 -9.72 26.91
CA ALA A 86 30.85 -10.65 27.45
C ALA A 86 31.17 -11.74 26.41
N PRO A 87 32.27 -11.63 25.63
CA PRO A 87 32.56 -12.52 24.50
C PRO A 87 32.81 -13.98 24.92
N HIS A 88 33.19 -14.20 26.18
CA HIS A 88 33.39 -15.53 26.77
C HIS A 88 32.14 -16.12 27.46
N THR A 89 31.08 -15.32 27.61
CA THR A 89 29.77 -15.72 28.17
C THR A 89 28.66 -15.03 27.37
N PRO A 90 28.57 -15.25 26.04
CA PRO A 90 27.81 -14.39 25.14
C PRO A 90 26.30 -14.37 25.42
N ASN A 91 25.79 -15.40 26.08
CA ASN A 91 24.36 -15.55 26.40
C ASN A 91 23.96 -14.99 27.78
N TYR A 92 24.85 -14.27 28.51
CA TYR A 92 24.44 -13.67 29.78
C TYR A 92 23.27 -12.70 29.59
N PHE A 93 22.35 -12.69 30.55
CA PHE A 93 20.98 -12.22 30.30
C PHE A 93 20.87 -10.71 30.09
N ASN A 94 21.58 -9.93 30.93
CA ASN A 94 21.56 -8.47 30.94
C ASN A 94 22.67 -7.85 30.05
N ARG A 95 23.03 -8.52 28.95
CA ARG A 95 23.88 -7.95 27.91
C ARG A 95 23.13 -6.90 27.10
N ASP A 96 23.83 -5.87 26.66
CA ASP A 96 23.35 -5.08 25.53
C ASP A 96 23.23 -5.96 24.30
N ARG A 97 22.26 -5.64 23.45
CA ARG A 97 21.91 -6.43 22.27
C ARG A 97 22.24 -5.62 21.02
N PHE A 98 22.83 -6.27 20.02
CA PHE A 98 23.18 -5.64 18.74
C PHE A 98 22.45 -6.34 17.58
N VAL A 99 21.86 -5.53 16.69
CA VAL A 99 21.16 -6.01 15.49
C VAL A 99 21.75 -5.33 14.26
N LEU A 100 22.24 -6.11 13.30
CA LEU A 100 22.69 -5.63 11.99
C LEU A 100 21.53 -5.71 10.98
N SER A 101 20.70 -4.67 10.87
CA SER A 101 19.54 -4.67 9.99
C SER A 101 19.94 -4.69 8.51
N ASN A 102 21.00 -3.96 8.15
CA ASN A 102 21.69 -4.03 6.86
C ASN A 102 22.57 -5.29 6.75
N GLY A 103 21.95 -6.47 6.95
CA GLY A 103 22.61 -7.75 7.18
C GLY A 103 23.60 -8.20 6.10
N HIS A 104 23.51 -7.70 4.87
CA HIS A 104 24.49 -8.00 3.81
C HIS A 104 25.92 -7.58 4.21
N THR A 105 26.07 -6.58 5.08
CA THR A 105 27.35 -6.15 5.67
C THR A 105 27.89 -7.05 6.78
N CYS A 106 27.41 -8.30 6.91
CA CYS A 106 27.68 -9.25 8.00
C CYS A 106 29.15 -9.36 8.47
N LEU A 107 30.12 -9.26 7.56
CA LEU A 107 31.55 -9.22 7.88
C LEU A 107 31.93 -8.11 8.88
N PHE A 108 31.18 -7.01 8.94
CA PHE A 108 31.30 -5.99 9.98
C PHE A 108 31.14 -6.62 11.38
N GLN A 109 29.99 -7.26 11.61
CA GLN A 109 29.67 -7.89 12.90
C GLN A 109 30.60 -9.06 13.18
N TYR A 110 30.80 -9.98 12.23
CA TYR A 110 31.66 -11.15 12.42
C TYR A 110 33.10 -10.75 12.78
N THR A 111 33.66 -9.73 12.11
CA THR A 111 35.02 -9.27 12.39
C THR A 111 35.13 -8.65 13.79
N PHE A 112 34.13 -7.88 14.26
CA PHE A 112 34.13 -7.41 15.65
C PHE A 112 33.95 -8.53 16.67
N LEU A 113 33.11 -9.54 16.39
CA LEU A 113 33.02 -10.74 17.24
C LEU A 113 34.38 -11.45 17.35
N HIS A 114 35.11 -11.57 16.23
CA HIS A 114 36.47 -12.12 16.24
C HIS A 114 37.45 -11.29 17.07
N LEU A 115 37.59 -10.00 16.75
CA LEU A 115 38.57 -9.11 17.37
C LEU A 115 38.33 -8.93 18.88
N THR A 116 37.08 -9.03 19.33
CA THR A 116 36.71 -8.92 20.75
C THR A 116 36.80 -10.23 21.53
N GLY A 117 37.10 -11.35 20.86
CA GLY A 117 37.42 -12.63 21.51
C GLY A 117 36.26 -13.61 21.68
N TYR A 118 35.22 -13.55 20.83
CA TYR A 118 34.21 -14.62 20.80
C TYR A 118 34.86 -15.94 20.38
N LYS A 119 34.77 -16.97 21.24
CA LYS A 119 35.55 -18.22 21.08
C LYS A 119 35.22 -18.98 19.79
N ALA A 120 33.94 -19.00 19.40
CA ALA A 120 33.50 -19.64 18.17
C ALA A 120 33.99 -18.86 16.92
N MET A 121 34.02 -17.53 16.99
CA MET A 121 34.36 -16.65 15.87
C MET A 121 35.88 -16.43 15.77
N ASN A 122 36.61 -17.46 15.36
CA ASN A 122 38.05 -17.38 15.12
C ASN A 122 38.37 -17.01 13.65
N LEU A 123 39.65 -16.79 13.31
CA LEU A 123 40.06 -16.36 11.96
C LEU A 123 39.79 -17.41 10.87
N ASP A 124 39.77 -18.71 11.21
CA ASP A 124 39.40 -19.78 10.26
C ASP A 124 37.90 -19.74 9.92
N GLN A 125 37.05 -19.37 10.89
CA GLN A 125 35.63 -19.12 10.68
C GLN A 125 35.36 -17.84 9.89
N LEU A 126 36.10 -16.74 10.13
CA LEU A 126 36.01 -15.57 9.23
C LEU A 126 36.35 -15.95 7.78
N LYS A 127 37.41 -16.73 7.58
CA LYS A 127 37.82 -17.21 6.26
C LYS A 127 36.81 -18.16 5.62
N SER A 128 35.87 -18.74 6.37
CA SER A 128 34.81 -19.57 5.78
C SER A 128 33.69 -18.76 5.11
N TYR A 129 33.69 -17.42 5.21
CA TYR A 129 32.75 -16.57 4.50
C TYR A 129 32.82 -16.83 2.98
N HIS A 130 31.68 -17.18 2.38
CA HIS A 130 31.55 -17.62 0.97
C HIS A 130 32.32 -18.90 0.57
N SER A 131 32.85 -19.67 1.53
CA SER A 131 33.39 -21.01 1.27
C SER A 131 32.28 -22.07 1.08
N ASP A 132 32.66 -23.27 0.64
CA ASP A 132 31.80 -24.44 0.53
C ASP A 132 31.64 -25.25 1.84
N ARG A 133 32.15 -24.71 2.96
CA ARG A 133 32.09 -25.34 4.29
C ARG A 133 30.68 -25.34 4.87
N VAL A 134 30.19 -26.53 5.21
CA VAL A 134 28.92 -26.73 5.93
C VAL A 134 28.99 -26.47 7.44
N ASP A 135 30.20 -26.29 7.99
CA ASP A 135 30.48 -25.93 9.39
C ASP A 135 30.85 -24.45 9.57
N ALA A 136 30.59 -23.63 8.55
CA ALA A 136 30.81 -22.19 8.54
C ALA A 136 29.85 -21.47 9.51
N LEU A 137 30.40 -20.57 10.33
CA LEU A 137 29.66 -19.66 11.22
C LEU A 137 29.58 -18.23 10.65
N CYS A 138 30.04 -18.04 9.42
CA CYS A 138 29.99 -16.79 8.65
C CYS A 138 29.19 -16.96 7.34
N PRO A 139 27.86 -17.23 7.40
CA PRO A 139 27.00 -17.20 6.23
C PRO A 139 26.96 -15.80 5.57
N GLY A 140 26.34 -15.72 4.39
CA GLY A 140 26.23 -14.46 3.62
C GLY A 140 25.45 -13.34 4.34
N HIS A 141 24.68 -13.69 5.37
CA HIS A 141 23.89 -12.80 6.22
C HIS A 141 23.90 -13.35 7.67
N PRO A 142 23.67 -12.54 8.73
CA PRO A 142 23.65 -13.03 10.11
C PRO A 142 22.51 -14.03 10.34
N GLU A 143 22.82 -15.13 11.02
CA GLU A 143 21.89 -16.22 11.35
C GLU A 143 21.90 -16.44 12.89
N ILE A 144 20.72 -16.70 13.49
CA ILE A 144 20.49 -16.56 14.96
C ILE A 144 21.14 -17.70 15.77
N GLU A 145 21.44 -18.81 15.13
CA GLU A 145 22.17 -19.96 15.65
C GLU A 145 23.64 -19.67 16.00
N HIS A 146 24.19 -18.52 15.61
CA HIS A 146 25.59 -18.16 15.83
C HIS A 146 25.77 -17.23 17.03
N GLU A 147 26.78 -17.50 17.87
CA GLU A 147 27.06 -16.69 19.06
C GLU A 147 27.31 -15.22 18.71
N GLY A 148 26.62 -14.32 19.42
CA GLY A 148 26.72 -12.86 19.18
C GLY A 148 25.81 -12.32 18.08
N ILE A 149 24.93 -13.16 17.50
CA ILE A 149 23.86 -12.74 16.60
C ILE A 149 22.52 -12.80 17.37
N GLU A 150 21.84 -11.67 17.53
CA GLU A 150 20.57 -11.61 18.29
C GLU A 150 19.35 -12.06 17.45
N VAL A 151 19.39 -11.85 16.12
CA VAL A 151 18.34 -12.21 15.16
C VAL A 151 18.93 -12.42 13.77
N THR A 152 18.29 -13.25 12.95
CA THR A 152 18.60 -13.40 11.53
C THR A 152 18.13 -12.19 10.74
N THR A 153 19.02 -11.60 9.94
CA THR A 153 18.72 -10.42 9.10
C THR A 153 19.12 -10.66 7.64
N GLY A 154 19.11 -9.61 6.81
CA GLY A 154 19.33 -9.69 5.36
C GLY A 154 18.14 -9.13 4.59
N PRO A 155 16.93 -9.69 4.73
CA PRO A 155 15.71 -9.01 4.30
C PRO A 155 15.60 -7.68 5.06
N LEU A 156 15.66 -6.58 4.30
CA LEU A 156 15.88 -5.23 4.82
C LEU A 156 14.70 -4.78 5.70
N GLY A 157 14.98 -3.84 6.60
CA GLY A 157 14.00 -3.31 7.57
C GLY A 157 13.58 -4.26 8.71
N GLN A 158 13.64 -5.59 8.53
CA GLN A 158 13.24 -6.57 9.55
C GLN A 158 13.99 -6.37 10.88
N GLY A 159 15.31 -6.16 10.82
CA GLY A 159 16.15 -5.95 12.00
C GLY A 159 15.77 -4.70 12.81
N VAL A 160 15.17 -3.68 12.16
CA VAL A 160 14.65 -2.50 12.86
C VAL A 160 13.49 -2.90 13.76
N ALA A 161 12.51 -3.62 13.22
CA ALA A 161 11.37 -4.12 13.98
C ALA A 161 11.79 -5.16 15.05
N ASN A 162 12.76 -6.02 14.76
CA ASN A 162 13.31 -6.93 15.77
C ASN A 162 13.95 -6.17 16.95
N ALA A 163 14.75 -5.14 16.67
CA ALA A 163 15.36 -4.29 17.70
C ALA A 163 14.32 -3.58 18.58
N VAL A 164 13.20 -3.13 18.00
CA VAL A 164 12.05 -2.62 18.76
C VAL A 164 11.50 -3.68 19.71
N GLY A 165 11.36 -4.93 19.26
CA GLY A 165 10.98 -6.06 20.12
C GLY A 165 11.95 -6.33 21.27
N LEU A 166 13.26 -6.34 21.02
CA LEU A 166 14.29 -6.52 22.05
C LEU A 166 14.28 -5.36 23.09
N ALA A 167 14.04 -4.13 22.63
CA ALA A 167 13.91 -2.97 23.49
C ALA A 167 12.62 -3.03 24.35
N MET A 168 11.49 -3.47 23.78
CA MET A 168 10.22 -3.70 24.49
C MET A 168 10.34 -4.81 25.54
N ALA A 169 11.01 -5.92 25.21
CA ALA A 169 11.29 -7.01 26.15
C ALA A 169 12.05 -6.50 27.38
N THR A 170 13.12 -5.74 27.16
CA THR A 170 13.89 -5.07 28.22
C THR A 170 12.99 -4.18 29.08
N LYS A 171 12.16 -3.33 28.47
CA LYS A 171 11.25 -2.42 29.20
C LYS A 171 10.20 -3.16 30.03
N ASN A 172 9.66 -4.27 29.52
CA ASN A 172 8.72 -5.08 30.27
C ASN A 172 9.36 -5.74 31.49
N LEU A 173 10.55 -6.32 31.33
CA LEU A 173 11.28 -6.93 32.45
C LEU A 173 11.73 -5.89 33.47
N GLN A 174 12.29 -4.75 33.02
CA GLN A 174 12.68 -3.63 33.87
C GLN A 174 11.49 -3.17 34.74
N ALA A 175 10.33 -2.90 34.14
CA ALA A 175 9.15 -2.44 34.86
C ALA A 175 8.46 -3.51 35.73
N THR A 176 8.72 -4.79 35.48
CA THR A 176 8.16 -5.91 36.29
C THR A 176 9.06 -6.24 37.48
N TYR A 177 10.38 -6.27 37.28
CA TYR A 177 11.33 -6.89 38.21
C TYR A 177 12.27 -5.92 38.91
N ASN A 178 12.69 -4.79 38.31
CA ASN A 178 13.61 -3.89 39.00
C ASN A 178 12.97 -3.30 40.27
N LYS A 179 13.82 -3.08 41.28
CA LYS A 179 13.48 -2.47 42.58
C LYS A 179 14.52 -1.38 42.89
N PRO A 180 14.27 -0.49 43.86
CA PRO A 180 15.31 0.40 44.37
C PRO A 180 16.61 -0.40 44.63
N ASP A 181 17.74 0.16 44.22
CA ASP A 181 19.09 -0.44 44.27
C ASP A 181 19.31 -1.72 43.41
N PHE A 182 18.25 -2.37 42.90
CA PHE A 182 18.29 -3.61 42.13
C PHE A 182 17.84 -3.47 40.67
N ASP A 183 18.70 -2.86 39.86
CA ASP A 183 18.61 -2.93 38.39
C ASP A 183 19.08 -4.28 37.84
N VAL A 184 18.24 -5.31 37.99
CA VAL A 184 18.48 -6.67 37.47
C VAL A 184 18.32 -6.76 35.95
N VAL A 185 17.51 -5.89 35.33
CA VAL A 185 17.45 -5.71 33.87
C VAL A 185 17.63 -4.22 33.52
N SER A 186 18.64 -3.92 32.73
CA SER A 186 19.12 -2.56 32.42
C SER A 186 19.89 -2.46 31.10
N ASN A 187 19.79 -3.47 30.23
CA ASN A 187 20.50 -3.51 28.95
C ASN A 187 19.94 -2.52 27.91
N HIS A 188 20.78 -2.16 26.94
CA HIS A 188 20.42 -1.34 25.79
C HIS A 188 20.27 -2.20 24.53
N THR A 189 19.55 -1.70 23.52
CA THR A 189 19.48 -2.31 22.19
C THR A 189 20.05 -1.35 21.14
N TRP A 190 21.08 -1.80 20.45
CA TRP A 190 21.75 -1.10 19.36
C TRP A 190 21.34 -1.72 18.02
N CYS A 191 20.89 -0.90 17.07
CA CYS A 191 20.47 -1.38 15.75
C CYS A 191 21.21 -0.60 14.66
N MET A 192 22.05 -1.29 13.90
CA MET A 192 22.74 -0.72 12.74
C MET A 192 21.84 -0.86 11.51
N ILE A 193 21.71 0.22 10.73
CA ILE A 193 20.92 0.27 9.50
C ILE A 193 21.70 0.97 8.39
N GLY A 194 21.30 0.76 7.14
CA GLY A 194 21.70 1.58 5.99
C GLY A 194 20.45 2.10 5.25
N ASP A 195 20.65 2.85 4.18
CA ASP A 195 19.59 3.57 3.45
C ASP A 195 18.38 2.72 3.06
N ALA A 196 18.63 1.53 2.49
CA ALA A 196 17.58 0.65 2.02
C ALA A 196 16.69 0.08 3.15
N CYS A 197 17.18 0.02 4.40
CA CYS A 197 16.33 -0.32 5.54
C CYS A 197 15.29 0.76 5.86
N LEU A 198 15.50 2.03 5.46
CA LEU A 198 14.55 3.12 5.68
C LEU A 198 13.51 3.25 4.55
N GLN A 199 13.76 2.63 3.40
CA GLN A 199 12.81 2.54 2.28
C GLN A 199 11.77 1.42 2.53
N GLU A 200 12.11 0.41 3.33
CA GLU A 200 11.22 -0.70 3.69
C GLU A 200 10.12 -0.29 4.69
N GLY A 201 8.84 -0.53 4.32
CA GLY A 201 7.68 -0.09 5.10
C GLY A 201 7.65 -0.61 6.55
N VAL A 202 8.11 -1.85 6.77
CA VAL A 202 8.21 -2.46 8.11
C VAL A 202 9.11 -1.68 9.07
N ALA A 203 10.16 -1.03 8.58
CA ALA A 203 11.04 -0.21 9.40
C ALA A 203 10.33 1.08 9.82
N LEU A 204 9.60 1.73 8.90
CA LEU A 204 8.83 2.94 9.21
C LEU A 204 7.69 2.66 10.21
N GLU A 205 6.96 1.56 10.02
CA GLU A 205 5.97 1.08 10.99
C GLU A 205 6.57 0.94 12.40
N ALA A 206 7.73 0.28 12.51
CA ALA A 206 8.43 0.04 13.77
C ALA A 206 9.04 1.31 14.39
N ILE A 207 9.63 2.19 13.59
CA ILE A 207 10.21 3.49 14.03
C ILE A 207 9.12 4.39 14.60
N SER A 208 7.98 4.50 13.89
CA SER A 208 6.79 5.22 14.36
C SER A 208 6.30 4.67 15.70
N PHE A 209 6.22 3.34 15.83
CA PHE A 209 5.70 2.69 17.04
C PHE A 209 6.66 2.81 18.24
N ALA A 210 7.97 2.68 18.01
CA ALA A 210 8.99 2.79 19.06
C ALA A 210 9.11 4.22 19.63
N GLY A 211 8.94 5.23 18.77
CA GLY A 211 8.89 6.63 19.20
C GLY A 211 7.63 6.95 20.00
N HIS A 212 6.46 6.47 19.57
CA HIS A 212 5.21 6.51 20.37
C HIS A 212 5.39 5.85 21.75
N LEU A 213 6.04 4.68 21.79
CA LEU A 213 6.34 3.94 23.01
C LEU A 213 7.49 4.53 23.84
N LYS A 214 8.18 5.58 23.37
CA LYS A 214 9.29 6.23 24.09
C LYS A 214 10.38 5.27 24.56
N LEU A 215 10.79 4.34 23.71
CA LEU A 215 11.78 3.29 24.04
C LEU A 215 13.21 3.84 24.19
N ASN A 216 13.49 4.55 25.29
CA ASN A 216 14.78 5.22 25.55
C ASN A 216 16.02 4.30 25.62
N ASN A 217 15.81 2.98 25.72
CA ASN A 217 16.84 1.95 25.69
C ASN A 217 17.11 1.40 24.26
N LEU A 218 16.60 2.07 23.22
CA LEU A 218 16.83 1.76 21.81
C LEU A 218 17.63 2.87 21.15
N THR A 219 18.68 2.49 20.42
CA THR A 219 19.41 3.39 19.53
C THR A 219 19.53 2.78 18.15
N ILE A 220 19.07 3.52 17.15
CA ILE A 220 19.34 3.25 15.75
C ILE A 220 20.58 4.05 15.34
N ILE A 221 21.53 3.38 14.71
CA ILE A 221 22.73 3.96 14.11
C ILE A 221 22.60 3.77 12.60
N TYR A 222 22.55 4.87 11.87
CA TYR A 222 22.32 4.88 10.42
C TYR A 222 23.64 5.15 9.71
N ASP A 223 24.09 4.15 8.95
CA ASP A 223 25.13 4.30 7.93
C ASP A 223 24.55 5.10 6.76
N ASN A 224 24.74 6.42 6.82
CA ASN A 224 24.31 7.36 5.80
C ASN A 224 25.43 7.52 4.78
N ASN A 225 25.59 6.49 3.93
CA ASN A 225 26.61 6.47 2.88
C ASN A 225 26.09 6.97 1.51
N GLN A 226 24.78 7.24 1.42
CA GLN A 226 24.09 7.77 0.23
C GLN A 226 24.14 6.85 -1.01
N VAL A 227 24.40 5.55 -0.85
CA VAL A 227 24.52 4.57 -1.94
C VAL A 227 23.67 3.31 -1.69
N THR A 228 22.98 2.85 -2.75
CA THR A 228 22.27 1.57 -2.82
C THR A 228 22.79 0.73 -4.00
N CYS A 229 22.19 -0.44 -4.25
CA CYS A 229 22.54 -1.28 -5.41
C CYS A 229 22.41 -0.56 -6.75
N ASP A 230 21.41 0.31 -6.91
CA ASP A 230 21.06 0.94 -8.19
C ASP A 230 21.88 2.20 -8.49
N GLY A 231 22.63 2.71 -7.50
CA GLY A 231 23.32 4.00 -7.57
C GLY A 231 23.16 4.81 -6.29
N SER A 232 23.21 6.14 -6.43
CA SER A 232 22.97 7.07 -5.32
C SER A 232 21.52 6.99 -4.81
N VAL A 233 21.33 7.24 -3.51
CA VAL A 233 20.03 7.12 -2.83
C VAL A 233 18.97 8.07 -3.40
N ASP A 234 19.37 9.22 -3.94
CA ASP A 234 18.48 10.21 -4.55
C ASP A 234 17.79 9.74 -5.85
N LEU A 235 18.19 8.60 -6.41
CA LEU A 235 17.46 7.92 -7.49
C LEU A 235 16.06 7.48 -7.05
N THR A 236 15.86 7.13 -5.78
CA THR A 236 14.59 6.59 -5.25
C THR A 236 14.12 7.25 -3.95
N ASN A 237 14.98 7.95 -3.22
CA ASN A 237 14.65 8.55 -1.92
C ASN A 237 15.37 9.89 -1.69
N THR A 238 14.61 10.97 -1.55
CA THR A 238 15.13 12.32 -1.23
C THR A 238 14.50 12.90 0.05
N GLU A 239 14.09 12.05 0.99
CA GLU A 239 13.50 12.47 2.26
C GLU A 239 14.50 13.15 3.20
N ASP A 240 14.05 14.14 3.99
CA ASP A 240 14.77 14.55 5.20
C ASP A 240 14.54 13.50 6.30
N VAL A 241 15.42 12.49 6.31
CA VAL A 241 15.44 11.41 7.30
C VAL A 241 15.48 11.96 8.72
N ASN A 242 16.28 13.00 8.99
CA ASN A 242 16.40 13.56 10.32
C ASN A 242 15.11 14.25 10.79
N ALA A 243 14.42 14.98 9.91
CA ALA A 243 13.10 15.53 10.21
C ALA A 243 12.05 14.42 10.41
N LYS A 244 12.06 13.36 9.58
CA LYS A 244 11.19 12.18 9.70
C LYS A 244 11.35 11.48 11.07
N MET A 245 12.58 11.27 11.54
CA MET A 245 12.84 10.68 12.86
C MET A 245 12.36 11.58 14.00
N ARG A 246 12.62 12.90 13.94
CA ARG A 246 12.10 13.87 14.92
C ARG A 246 10.57 13.88 14.95
N ALA A 247 9.91 13.84 13.79
CA ALA A 247 8.45 13.76 13.68
C ALA A 247 7.89 12.45 14.25
N CYS A 248 8.63 11.34 14.13
CA CYS A 248 8.32 10.08 14.80
C CYS A 248 8.60 10.07 16.32
N GLY A 249 9.09 11.16 16.91
CA GLY A 249 9.32 11.28 18.35
C GLY A 249 10.70 10.84 18.85
N TRP A 250 11.68 10.68 17.95
CA TRP A 250 13.05 10.29 18.29
C TRP A 250 13.92 11.52 18.59
N ASP A 251 14.92 11.35 19.47
CA ASP A 251 16.04 12.29 19.54
C ASP A 251 17.02 11.98 18.41
N VAL A 252 17.54 13.02 17.74
CA VAL A 252 18.43 12.89 16.57
C VAL A 252 19.78 13.51 16.85
N ILE A 253 20.85 12.78 16.53
CA ILE A 253 22.24 13.22 16.60
C ILE A 253 22.87 13.02 15.21
N ASP A 254 23.54 14.05 14.70
CA ASP A 254 24.31 14.00 13.45
C ASP A 254 25.80 13.80 13.77
N ILE A 255 26.47 12.95 12.98
CA ILE A 255 27.93 12.81 12.89
C ILE A 255 28.29 13.07 11.41
N GLU A 256 29.18 14.05 11.18
CA GLU A 256 29.57 14.45 9.82
C GLU A 256 30.70 13.58 9.24
N ASP A 257 31.65 13.12 10.08
CA ASP A 257 32.67 12.14 9.71
C ASP A 257 32.49 10.83 10.47
N GLY A 258 31.72 9.91 9.89
CA GLY A 258 31.56 8.54 10.38
C GLY A 258 32.69 7.58 10.01
N CYS A 259 33.67 8.02 9.20
CA CYS A 259 34.78 7.19 8.76
C CYS A 259 35.97 7.24 9.72
N PHE A 260 36.18 8.35 10.43
CA PHE A 260 37.35 8.55 11.28
C PHE A 260 37.06 9.16 12.67
N ASP A 261 35.93 9.85 12.93
CA ASP A 261 35.64 10.46 14.24
C ASP A 261 35.14 9.46 15.31
N ILE A 262 36.05 8.65 15.85
CA ILE A 262 35.77 7.74 16.96
C ILE A 262 35.29 8.51 18.21
N GLU A 263 35.88 9.66 18.55
CA GLU A 263 35.51 10.41 19.76
C GLU A 263 34.06 10.95 19.69
N GLY A 264 33.67 11.53 18.56
CA GLY A 264 32.31 12.04 18.34
C GLY A 264 31.27 10.93 18.34
N ILE A 265 31.54 9.80 17.68
CA ILE A 265 30.63 8.64 17.69
C ILE A 265 30.50 8.08 19.11
N VAL A 266 31.59 7.91 19.88
CA VAL A 266 31.54 7.49 21.29
C VAL A 266 30.75 8.49 22.14
N GLY A 267 30.89 9.79 21.89
CA GLY A 267 30.07 10.83 22.52
C GLY A 267 28.58 10.68 22.23
N ALA A 268 28.21 10.46 20.96
CA ALA A 268 26.83 10.27 20.54
C ALA A 268 26.20 8.99 21.12
N LEU A 269 26.92 7.86 21.10
CA LEU A 269 26.48 6.59 21.67
C LEU A 269 26.28 6.68 23.19
N ASN A 270 27.18 7.35 23.91
CA ASN A 270 27.03 7.57 25.36
C ASN A 270 25.85 8.50 25.67
N LYS A 271 25.64 9.57 24.88
CA LYS A 271 24.47 10.44 24.99
C LYS A 271 23.16 9.68 24.74
N ALA A 272 23.16 8.78 23.76
CA ALA A 272 22.01 7.93 23.44
C ALA A 272 21.66 6.96 24.59
N ARG A 273 22.66 6.29 25.19
CA ARG A 273 22.45 5.46 26.40
C ARG A 273 21.95 6.28 27.60
N ALA A 274 22.39 7.54 27.72
CA ALA A 274 21.97 8.45 28.78
C ALA A 274 20.55 9.04 28.57
N SER A 275 19.86 8.71 27.47
CA SER A 275 18.49 9.16 27.23
C SER A 275 17.54 8.62 28.30
N THR A 276 16.76 9.53 28.90
CA THR A 276 15.74 9.19 29.90
C THR A 276 14.31 9.22 29.35
N ASP A 277 14.08 9.74 28.13
CA ASP A 277 12.72 9.97 27.60
C ASP A 277 12.44 9.30 26.24
N LYS A 278 13.41 9.22 25.33
CA LYS A 278 13.14 8.85 23.92
C LYS A 278 14.18 7.90 23.32
N PRO A 279 13.78 7.07 22.34
CA PRO A 279 14.74 6.36 21.51
C PRO A 279 15.60 7.37 20.72
N THR A 280 16.85 7.01 20.45
CA THR A 280 17.81 7.89 19.78
C THR A 280 18.18 7.38 18.39
N PHE A 281 18.20 8.26 17.40
CA PHE A 281 18.65 8.02 16.05
C PHE A 281 19.96 8.78 15.82
N ILE A 282 21.03 8.07 15.49
CA ILE A 282 22.33 8.65 15.18
C ILE A 282 22.53 8.54 13.66
N ASN A 283 22.48 9.67 12.97
CA ASN A 283 22.79 9.78 11.56
C ASN A 283 24.30 9.90 11.41
N VAL A 284 24.96 8.89 10.85
CA VAL A 284 26.41 8.81 10.73
C VAL A 284 26.79 8.77 9.26
N ARG A 285 27.35 9.86 8.75
CA ARG A 285 27.76 9.97 7.35
C ARG A 285 29.04 9.18 7.10
N THR A 286 29.02 8.24 6.17
CA THR A 286 30.22 7.46 5.82
C THR A 286 30.47 7.49 4.32
N VAL A 287 31.62 6.98 3.89
CA VAL A 287 31.92 6.73 2.48
C VAL A 287 31.99 5.23 2.27
N ILE A 288 31.05 4.70 1.48
CA ILE A 288 31.01 3.28 1.13
C ILE A 288 32.33 2.89 0.43
N GLY A 289 32.98 1.82 0.91
CA GLY A 289 34.24 1.33 0.34
C GLY A 289 35.43 2.28 0.52
N VAL A 290 35.41 3.16 1.52
CA VAL A 290 36.51 4.11 1.80
C VAL A 290 37.90 3.46 1.74
N GLY A 291 38.79 4.09 0.98
CA GLY A 291 40.16 3.60 0.70
C GLY A 291 40.32 2.78 -0.58
N SER A 292 39.24 2.24 -1.16
CA SER A 292 39.25 1.55 -2.47
C SER A 292 39.22 2.53 -3.64
N ALA A 293 39.52 2.06 -4.85
CA ALA A 293 39.40 2.86 -6.08
C ALA A 293 37.94 3.19 -6.46
N VAL A 294 36.97 2.48 -5.87
CA VAL A 294 35.51 2.64 -6.11
C VAL A 294 34.79 3.25 -4.91
N ALA A 295 35.52 3.92 -4.01
CA ALA A 295 34.93 4.56 -2.83
C ALA A 295 33.87 5.61 -3.21
N GLY A 296 32.69 5.52 -2.59
CA GLY A 296 31.53 6.37 -2.88
C GLY A 296 30.66 5.92 -4.06
N ASP A 297 30.97 4.79 -4.72
CA ASP A 297 30.24 4.26 -5.87
C ASP A 297 29.42 3.00 -5.52
N ALA A 298 28.31 2.76 -6.21
CA ALA A 298 27.49 1.54 -6.06
C ALA A 298 28.25 0.25 -6.39
N VAL A 299 29.28 0.31 -7.23
CA VAL A 299 30.19 -0.81 -7.49
C VAL A 299 30.86 -1.32 -6.20
N ALA A 300 31.05 -0.48 -5.17
CA ALA A 300 31.60 -0.91 -3.89
C ALA A 300 30.63 -1.75 -3.04
N HIS A 301 29.33 -1.80 -3.37
CA HIS A 301 28.29 -2.36 -2.52
C HIS A 301 28.39 -3.89 -2.35
N GLY A 302 28.33 -4.64 -3.46
CA GLY A 302 28.13 -6.10 -3.46
C GLY A 302 29.13 -6.91 -4.28
N ALA A 303 30.30 -6.32 -4.57
CA ALA A 303 31.40 -6.99 -5.27
C ALA A 303 32.71 -6.87 -4.49
N ALA A 304 33.58 -7.88 -4.63
CA ALA A 304 34.97 -7.74 -4.21
C ALA A 304 35.70 -6.73 -5.13
N PHE A 305 36.56 -5.88 -4.58
CA PHE A 305 37.21 -4.78 -5.33
C PHE A 305 38.23 -5.26 -6.39
N GLY A 306 38.61 -6.54 -6.37
CA GLY A 306 39.64 -7.11 -7.24
C GLY A 306 41.02 -7.03 -6.60
N ALA A 307 41.83 -8.09 -6.78
CA ALA A 307 43.13 -8.24 -6.12
C ALA A 307 44.10 -7.06 -6.35
N ALA A 308 44.02 -6.42 -7.54
CA ALA A 308 44.82 -5.24 -7.85
C ALA A 308 44.45 -4.02 -6.98
N ASP A 309 43.16 -3.81 -6.70
CA ASP A 309 42.73 -2.70 -5.86
C ASP A 309 42.99 -2.99 -4.38
N VAL A 310 42.74 -4.22 -3.91
CA VAL A 310 43.10 -4.64 -2.54
C VAL A 310 44.62 -4.46 -2.28
N ALA A 311 45.48 -4.80 -3.25
CA ALA A 311 46.91 -4.54 -3.15
C ALA A 311 47.27 -3.05 -3.17
N ASN A 312 46.46 -2.18 -3.81
CA ASN A 312 46.64 -0.74 -3.78
C ASN A 312 46.15 -0.11 -2.47
N MET A 313 45.04 -0.58 -1.89
CA MET A 313 44.59 -0.22 -0.55
C MET A 313 45.68 -0.49 0.49
N LYS A 314 46.33 -1.67 0.41
CA LYS A 314 47.47 -2.02 1.29
C LYS A 314 48.61 -1.02 1.17
N LYS A 315 49.05 -0.71 -0.06
CA LYS A 315 50.09 0.32 -0.31
C LYS A 315 49.70 1.69 0.22
N LEU A 316 48.46 2.14 -0.01
CA LEU A 316 47.95 3.43 0.46
C LEU A 316 47.99 3.55 1.99
N TYR A 317 47.76 2.43 2.70
CA TYR A 317 47.79 2.37 4.16
C TYR A 317 49.16 1.98 4.74
N ASN A 318 50.21 1.84 3.92
CA ASN A 318 51.56 1.37 4.30
C ASN A 318 51.63 -0.08 4.81
N PHE A 319 50.73 -0.95 4.36
CA PHE A 319 50.77 -2.40 4.57
C PHE A 319 51.45 -3.12 3.39
N ASN A 320 51.99 -4.31 3.66
CA ASN A 320 52.58 -5.17 2.63
C ASN A 320 51.48 -5.67 1.67
N PRO A 321 51.55 -5.39 0.34
CA PRO A 321 50.52 -5.78 -0.60
C PRO A 321 50.37 -7.30 -0.79
N GLU A 322 51.42 -8.08 -0.51
CA GLU A 322 51.46 -9.54 -0.70
C GLU A 322 50.97 -10.33 0.53
N GLU A 323 50.74 -9.66 1.67
CA GLU A 323 50.22 -10.28 2.88
C GLU A 323 48.69 -10.26 2.90
N HIS A 324 48.06 -11.36 3.32
CA HIS A 324 46.61 -11.48 3.39
C HIS A 324 46.13 -11.90 4.78
N PHE A 325 45.00 -11.35 5.23
CA PHE A 325 44.36 -11.64 6.51
C PHE A 325 45.23 -11.34 7.74
N THR A 326 46.17 -10.39 7.62
CA THR A 326 47.07 -10.00 8.70
C THR A 326 46.33 -9.25 9.80
N ILE A 327 46.45 -9.73 11.04
CA ILE A 327 46.02 -9.03 12.26
C ILE A 327 47.26 -8.87 13.15
N SER A 328 47.77 -7.64 13.23
CA SER A 328 48.99 -7.32 13.98
C SER A 328 48.77 -7.35 15.50
N ASP A 329 49.86 -7.46 16.26
CA ASP A 329 49.81 -7.49 17.71
C ASP A 329 49.18 -6.21 18.29
N THR A 330 49.44 -5.04 17.72
CA THR A 330 48.76 -3.77 18.05
C THR A 330 47.24 -3.89 18.02
N VAL A 331 46.66 -4.56 17.01
CA VAL A 331 45.20 -4.76 16.92
C VAL A 331 44.70 -5.74 17.98
N ARG A 332 45.49 -6.76 18.32
CA ARG A 332 45.15 -7.73 19.37
C ARG A 332 45.19 -7.10 20.75
N GLU A 333 46.25 -6.35 21.04
CA GLU A 333 46.45 -5.57 22.27
C GLU A 333 45.33 -4.53 22.44
N PHE A 334 44.94 -3.84 21.37
CA PHE A 334 43.84 -2.87 21.39
C PHE A 334 42.49 -3.46 21.86
N PHE A 335 42.24 -4.76 21.69
CA PHE A 335 41.00 -5.41 22.18
C PHE A 335 41.21 -6.36 23.39
N ALA A 336 42.44 -6.49 23.91
CA ALA A 336 42.79 -7.51 24.91
C ALA A 336 42.09 -7.37 26.28
N ASP A 337 41.58 -6.17 26.61
CA ASP A 337 40.83 -5.89 27.86
C ASP A 337 39.36 -6.33 27.82
N ILE A 338 38.81 -6.59 26.63
CA ILE A 338 37.38 -6.84 26.46
C ILE A 338 36.91 -8.13 27.16
N PRO A 339 37.62 -9.28 27.06
CA PRO A 339 37.17 -10.50 27.72
C PRO A 339 37.13 -10.39 29.25
N SER A 340 38.07 -9.67 29.88
CA SER A 340 38.08 -9.45 31.34
C SER A 340 36.96 -8.49 31.77
N ARG A 341 36.79 -7.35 31.07
CA ARG A 341 35.66 -6.43 31.30
C ARG A 341 34.31 -7.14 31.17
N GLY A 342 34.18 -8.05 30.21
CA GLY A 342 33.01 -8.90 30.03
C GLY A 342 32.74 -9.81 31.24
N GLN A 343 33.76 -10.46 31.79
CA GLN A 343 33.60 -11.30 32.98
C GLN A 343 33.26 -10.50 34.24
N GLU A 344 33.82 -9.29 34.39
CA GLU A 344 33.45 -8.37 35.48
C GLU A 344 31.96 -7.99 35.42
N LEU A 345 31.41 -7.76 34.22
CA LEU A 345 29.98 -7.51 34.02
C LEU A 345 29.12 -8.72 34.42
N VAL A 346 29.53 -9.95 34.04
CA VAL A 346 28.81 -11.18 34.42
C VAL A 346 28.81 -11.37 35.94
N GLN A 347 29.99 -11.34 36.57
CA GLN A 347 30.13 -11.53 38.03
C GLN A 347 29.36 -10.46 38.83
N SER A 348 29.39 -9.20 38.38
CA SER A 348 28.65 -8.11 39.01
C SER A 348 27.13 -8.28 38.89
N TRP A 349 26.66 -8.81 37.77
CA TRP A 349 25.23 -9.09 37.56
C TRP A 349 24.76 -10.32 38.34
N GLU A 350 25.53 -11.42 38.34
CA GLU A 350 25.25 -12.62 39.13
C GLU A 350 25.19 -12.31 40.63
N LYS A 351 26.14 -11.53 41.15
CA LYS A 351 26.11 -11.06 42.54
C LYS A 351 24.84 -10.25 42.84
N LYS A 352 24.51 -9.26 41.99
CA LYS A 352 23.28 -8.46 42.16
C LYS A 352 22.02 -9.33 42.12
N LEU A 353 21.99 -10.37 41.28
CA LEU A 353 20.86 -11.29 41.20
C LEU A 353 20.73 -12.16 42.47
N GLN A 354 21.84 -12.63 43.03
CA GLN A 354 21.84 -13.36 44.32
C GLN A 354 21.33 -12.47 45.47
N GLU A 355 21.79 -11.22 45.53
CA GLU A 355 21.34 -10.22 46.52
C GLU A 355 19.84 -9.89 46.33
N TYR A 356 19.38 -9.74 45.08
CA TYR A 356 17.98 -9.51 44.73
C TYR A 356 17.05 -10.68 45.12
N GLU A 357 17.50 -11.93 44.90
CA GLU A 357 16.76 -13.13 45.29
C GLU A 357 16.70 -13.34 46.81
N ALA A 358 17.70 -12.85 47.55
CA ALA A 358 17.68 -12.87 49.01
C ALA A 358 16.69 -11.83 49.59
N GLU A 359 16.64 -10.62 49.01
CA GLU A 359 15.76 -9.53 49.44
C GLU A 359 14.30 -9.72 48.98
N TYR A 360 14.09 -10.24 47.76
CA TYR A 360 12.78 -10.42 47.14
C TYR A 360 12.53 -11.87 46.68
N PRO A 361 12.50 -12.86 47.59
CA PRO A 361 12.54 -14.29 47.23
C PRO A 361 11.42 -14.76 46.29
N GLU A 362 10.18 -14.30 46.48
CA GLU A 362 9.07 -14.66 45.59
C GLU A 362 9.25 -14.09 44.17
N LEU A 363 9.68 -12.83 44.08
CA LEU A 363 9.84 -12.12 42.81
C LEU A 363 11.12 -12.58 42.08
N GLY A 364 12.18 -12.90 42.82
CA GLY A 364 13.40 -13.54 42.33
C GLY A 364 13.14 -14.95 41.78
N ALA A 365 12.35 -15.76 42.49
CA ALA A 365 11.93 -17.08 41.99
C ALA A 365 11.07 -16.98 40.71
N GLU A 366 10.15 -16.03 40.65
CA GLU A 366 9.37 -15.76 39.42
C GLU A 366 10.27 -15.28 38.28
N PHE A 367 11.17 -14.32 38.54
CA PHE A 367 12.12 -13.80 37.56
C PHE A 367 12.98 -14.92 36.99
N ARG A 368 13.60 -15.74 37.87
CA ARG A 368 14.40 -16.91 37.48
C ARG A 368 13.60 -17.89 36.62
N SER A 369 12.40 -18.28 37.05
CA SER A 369 11.53 -19.17 36.25
C SER A 369 11.19 -18.58 34.88
N ARG A 370 10.97 -17.27 34.80
CA ARG A 370 10.62 -16.58 33.56
C ARG A 370 11.82 -16.50 32.61
N ILE A 371 13.00 -16.11 33.07
CA ILE A 371 14.21 -16.01 32.21
C ILE A 371 14.75 -17.37 31.76
N GLU A 372 14.46 -18.43 32.52
CA GLU A 372 14.72 -19.83 32.13
C GLU A 372 13.66 -20.39 31.16
N GLY A 373 12.64 -19.61 30.78
CA GLY A 373 11.59 -20.05 29.87
C GLY A 373 10.67 -21.15 30.43
N ARG A 374 10.60 -21.29 31.76
CA ARG A 374 9.79 -22.31 32.44
C ARG A 374 8.37 -21.82 32.70
N LEU A 375 7.40 -22.51 32.08
CA LEU A 375 5.97 -22.38 32.40
C LEU A 375 5.63 -23.20 33.66
N PRO A 376 4.61 -22.82 34.45
CA PRO A 376 4.10 -23.65 35.54
C PRO A 376 3.65 -25.03 35.02
N GLU A 377 4.02 -26.12 35.70
CA GLU A 377 3.75 -27.49 35.23
C GLU A 377 2.25 -27.74 34.96
N ASN A 378 1.38 -27.13 35.77
CA ASN A 378 -0.07 -27.26 35.71
C ASN A 378 -0.75 -26.21 34.81
N TRP A 379 -0.03 -25.55 33.89
CA TRP A 379 -0.60 -24.50 33.02
C TRP A 379 -1.82 -24.97 32.21
N LYS A 380 -1.90 -26.27 31.89
CA LYS A 380 -3.03 -26.88 31.16
C LYS A 380 -4.35 -26.85 31.95
N ASP A 381 -4.28 -26.81 33.28
CA ASP A 381 -5.46 -26.74 34.16
C ASP A 381 -6.19 -25.40 34.07
N LEU A 382 -5.54 -24.39 33.46
CA LEU A 382 -6.16 -23.09 33.15
C LEU A 382 -7.10 -23.17 31.93
N ILE A 383 -7.01 -24.22 31.11
CA ILE A 383 -7.91 -24.45 29.97
C ILE A 383 -9.20 -25.07 30.51
N PRO A 384 -10.40 -24.56 30.16
CA PRO A 384 -11.66 -25.15 30.59
C PRO A 384 -11.74 -26.66 30.30
N SER A 385 -12.13 -27.44 31.30
CA SER A 385 -12.32 -28.89 31.19
C SER A 385 -13.55 -29.28 30.37
N SER A 386 -14.49 -28.35 30.19
CA SER A 386 -15.60 -28.41 29.24
C SER A 386 -15.89 -27.02 28.68
N PHE A 387 -16.57 -26.98 27.54
CA PHE A 387 -17.07 -25.75 26.93
C PHE A 387 -18.61 -25.72 26.91
N PRO A 388 -19.23 -24.54 26.76
CA PRO A 388 -20.69 -24.44 26.65
C PRO A 388 -21.21 -25.07 25.34
N ASP A 389 -22.30 -25.82 25.41
CA ASP A 389 -22.86 -26.57 24.27
C ASP A 389 -23.39 -25.70 23.11
N GLN A 390 -23.66 -24.41 23.35
CA GLN A 390 -24.24 -23.55 22.32
C GLN A 390 -23.27 -23.25 21.15
N PRO A 391 -23.78 -23.07 19.92
CA PRO A 391 -22.96 -22.73 18.76
C PRO A 391 -22.05 -21.50 19.01
N THR A 392 -20.76 -21.70 18.79
CA THR A 392 -19.69 -20.75 19.14
C THR A 392 -18.71 -20.64 17.97
N ALA A 393 -18.28 -19.43 17.64
CA ALA A 393 -17.27 -19.18 16.61
C ALA A 393 -15.87 -19.52 17.15
N THR A 394 -14.98 -20.13 16.37
CA THR A 394 -13.68 -20.57 16.94
C THR A 394 -12.79 -19.42 17.36
N ARG A 395 -12.98 -18.19 16.85
CA ARG A 395 -12.34 -16.98 17.42
C ARG A 395 -12.76 -16.72 18.87
N LYS A 396 -14.02 -16.97 19.22
CA LYS A 396 -14.54 -16.85 20.59
C LYS A 396 -14.07 -18.02 21.45
N SER A 397 -14.02 -19.24 20.90
CA SER A 397 -13.40 -20.39 21.56
C SER A 397 -11.92 -20.14 21.88
N SER A 398 -11.19 -19.47 20.98
CA SER A 398 -9.80 -19.06 21.21
C SER A 398 -9.68 -18.16 22.43
N GLY A 399 -10.57 -17.19 22.59
CA GLY A 399 -10.67 -16.37 23.80
C GLY A 399 -11.02 -17.18 25.06
N LEU A 400 -11.95 -18.13 24.98
CA LEU A 400 -12.31 -19.00 26.12
C LEU A 400 -11.15 -19.90 26.59
N VAL A 401 -10.29 -20.34 25.66
CA VAL A 401 -9.12 -21.18 25.93
C VAL A 401 -7.94 -20.37 26.44
N PHE A 402 -7.57 -19.30 25.73
CA PHE A 402 -6.29 -18.63 25.93
C PHE A 402 -6.34 -17.48 26.94
N ASN A 403 -7.46 -16.77 27.08
CA ASN A 403 -7.52 -15.62 28.00
C ASN A 403 -7.24 -15.99 29.47
N PRO A 404 -7.66 -17.15 30.01
CA PRO A 404 -7.24 -17.62 31.33
C PRO A 404 -5.73 -17.86 31.46
N ILE A 405 -5.11 -18.43 30.41
CA ILE A 405 -3.66 -18.64 30.33
C ILE A 405 -2.93 -17.29 30.33
N ALA A 406 -3.37 -16.38 29.43
CA ALA A 406 -2.79 -15.06 29.29
C ALA A 406 -2.94 -14.21 30.56
N GLU A 407 -4.02 -14.37 31.33
CA GLU A 407 -4.18 -13.70 32.63
C GLU A 407 -3.12 -14.16 33.65
N LYS A 408 -2.93 -15.47 33.81
CA LYS A 408 -2.09 -16.03 34.90
C LYS A 408 -0.61 -16.15 34.56
N ILE A 409 -0.24 -16.37 33.30
CA ILE A 409 1.15 -16.68 32.91
C ILE A 409 1.83 -15.47 32.27
N LYS A 410 2.85 -14.95 32.95
CA LYS A 410 3.55 -13.70 32.58
C LYS A 410 4.46 -13.81 31.37
N ASN A 411 4.82 -15.01 30.91
CA ASN A 411 5.58 -15.21 29.67
C ASN A 411 4.81 -14.70 28.44
N PHE A 412 3.48 -14.75 28.44
CA PHE A 412 2.69 -14.33 27.28
C PHE A 412 2.63 -12.81 27.15
N MET A 413 3.06 -12.30 25.99
CA MET A 413 2.87 -10.93 25.52
C MET A 413 1.88 -10.95 24.36
N VAL A 414 0.66 -10.51 24.58
CA VAL A 414 -0.42 -10.57 23.61
C VAL A 414 -0.52 -9.24 22.89
N GLY A 415 -0.89 -9.21 21.61
CA GLY A 415 -1.17 -7.94 20.94
C GLY A 415 -1.95 -8.08 19.65
N THR A 416 -2.53 -6.96 19.22
CA THR A 416 -3.41 -6.90 18.04
C THR A 416 -3.04 -5.75 17.14
N ALA A 417 -3.07 -5.98 15.83
CA ALA A 417 -3.05 -4.91 14.84
C ALA A 417 -4.45 -4.29 14.74
N ASP A 418 -4.75 -3.35 15.64
CA ASP A 418 -6.01 -2.58 15.81
C ASP A 418 -7.33 -3.36 16.02
N LEU A 419 -7.36 -4.67 15.76
CA LEU A 419 -8.56 -5.51 15.73
C LEU A 419 -8.98 -6.10 17.09
N SER A 420 -8.55 -5.48 18.19
CA SER A 420 -8.86 -5.83 19.58
C SER A 420 -10.30 -6.33 19.86
N PRO A 421 -11.38 -5.61 19.48
CA PRO A 421 -12.76 -6.07 19.71
C PRO A 421 -13.18 -7.25 18.81
N SER A 422 -12.51 -7.44 17.67
CA SER A 422 -12.90 -8.43 16.66
C SER A 422 -12.30 -9.82 16.91
N VAL A 423 -11.12 -9.89 17.54
CA VAL A 423 -10.32 -11.11 17.65
C VAL A 423 -10.49 -11.92 18.95
N ASN A 424 -11.14 -11.36 19.98
CA ASN A 424 -11.42 -12.01 21.28
C ASN A 424 -10.18 -12.36 22.16
N MET A 425 -9.02 -11.74 21.92
CA MET A 425 -7.76 -12.01 22.64
C MET A 425 -7.53 -11.12 23.89
N ILE A 426 -8.58 -10.45 24.39
CA ILE A 426 -8.53 -9.59 25.58
C ILE A 426 -9.03 -10.36 26.81
N TRP A 427 -8.24 -10.38 27.88
CA TRP A 427 -8.66 -10.85 29.21
C TRP A 427 -9.03 -9.70 30.16
N LYS A 428 -9.77 -10.02 31.21
CA LYS A 428 -10.21 -9.07 32.23
C LYS A 428 -9.03 -8.61 33.08
N GLY A 429 -8.91 -7.31 33.31
CA GLY A 429 -7.80 -6.75 34.11
C GLY A 429 -6.45 -6.75 33.41
N LYS A 430 -6.41 -6.87 32.07
CA LYS A 430 -5.18 -6.62 31.30
C LYS A 430 -4.60 -5.24 31.61
N VAL A 431 -3.27 -5.16 31.60
CA VAL A 431 -2.52 -3.90 31.60
C VAL A 431 -1.89 -3.76 30.22
N ASP A 432 -2.08 -2.61 29.59
CA ASP A 432 -1.55 -2.35 28.25
C ASP A 432 -0.09 -1.92 28.32
N PHE A 433 0.74 -2.45 27.41
CA PHE A 433 2.13 -2.04 27.23
C PHE A 433 2.14 -0.66 26.56
N GLN A 434 2.39 0.38 27.36
CA GLN A 434 2.41 1.79 26.94
C GLN A 434 3.46 2.55 27.75
N HIS A 435 3.87 3.74 27.27
CA HIS A 435 4.61 4.67 28.12
C HIS A 435 3.73 5.13 29.30
N PRO A 436 4.21 5.13 30.56
CA PRO A 436 3.38 5.42 31.75
C PRO A 436 2.71 6.80 31.74
N ASP A 437 3.35 7.81 31.13
CA ASP A 437 2.79 9.16 31.04
C ASP A 437 1.81 9.34 29.88
N LEU A 438 1.66 8.35 28.99
CA LEU A 438 0.69 8.45 27.91
C LEU A 438 -0.74 8.51 28.47
N LYS A 439 -1.48 9.55 28.10
CA LYS A 439 -2.91 9.71 28.39
C LYS A 439 -3.65 9.74 27.05
N THR A 440 -4.43 8.70 26.77
CA THR A 440 -5.20 8.63 25.51
C THR A 440 -6.58 9.24 25.68
N THR A 441 -7.11 9.84 24.61
CA THR A 441 -8.46 10.43 24.58
C THR A 441 -9.56 9.38 24.81
N CYS A 442 -9.32 8.12 24.44
CA CYS A 442 -10.24 7.00 24.67
C CYS A 442 -10.18 6.43 26.10
N GLY A 443 -9.35 7.00 26.99
CA GLY A 443 -9.23 6.58 28.40
C GLY A 443 -8.42 5.30 28.62
N ILE A 444 -7.99 4.61 27.56
CA ILE A 444 -7.08 3.46 27.65
C ILE A 444 -5.71 3.96 28.14
N THR A 445 -5.21 3.36 29.21
CA THR A 445 -3.91 3.70 29.81
C THR A 445 -3.15 2.42 30.18
N GLY A 446 -1.86 2.55 30.39
CA GLY A 446 -0.97 1.42 30.60
C GLY A 446 0.38 1.83 31.17
N ASN A 447 1.32 0.89 31.20
CA ASN A 447 2.72 1.12 31.55
C ASN A 447 3.55 -0.06 31.00
N TYR A 448 4.88 0.01 31.09
CA TYR A 448 5.74 -1.01 30.49
C TYR A 448 5.61 -2.42 31.10
N SER A 449 5.10 -2.60 32.33
CA SER A 449 4.81 -3.95 32.86
C SER A 449 3.60 -4.62 32.17
N GLY A 450 2.84 -3.85 31.40
CA GLY A 450 1.71 -4.34 30.60
C GLY A 450 2.08 -5.45 29.63
N ARG A 451 1.14 -6.37 29.41
CA ARG A 451 1.32 -7.57 28.57
C ARG A 451 0.34 -7.64 27.40
N TYR A 452 -0.39 -6.56 27.15
CA TYR A 452 -1.27 -6.41 25.99
C TYR A 452 -0.82 -5.22 25.13
N ILE A 453 -0.58 -5.46 23.84
CA ILE A 453 0.05 -4.50 22.93
C ILE A 453 -0.96 -4.07 21.86
N HIS A 454 -1.22 -2.76 21.80
CA HIS A 454 -1.97 -2.15 20.70
C HIS A 454 -0.97 -1.69 19.64
N TYR A 455 -0.75 -2.50 18.60
CA TYR A 455 0.23 -2.20 17.55
C TYR A 455 -0.24 -1.11 16.57
N GLY A 456 -1.54 -0.81 16.53
CA GLY A 456 -2.18 -0.09 15.41
C GLY A 456 -2.21 -0.95 14.14
N VAL A 457 -2.58 -0.35 13.00
CA VAL A 457 -2.63 -1.04 11.69
C VAL A 457 -1.20 -1.23 11.14
N ARG A 458 -0.51 -2.26 11.64
CA ARG A 458 0.94 -2.51 11.44
C ARG A 458 1.26 -4.01 11.50
N GLU A 459 0.62 -4.83 10.68
CA GLU A 459 0.76 -6.30 10.73
C GLU A 459 2.21 -6.78 10.54
N HIS A 460 2.96 -6.15 9.64
CA HIS A 460 4.33 -6.54 9.33
C HIS A 460 5.25 -6.25 10.52
N ALA A 461 5.21 -5.02 11.07
CA ALA A 461 5.95 -4.71 12.28
C ALA A 461 5.44 -5.48 13.51
N MET A 462 4.14 -5.73 13.66
CA MET A 462 3.61 -6.57 14.75
C MET A 462 4.29 -7.94 14.80
N CYS A 463 4.43 -8.61 13.66
CA CYS A 463 5.06 -9.93 13.60
C CYS A 463 6.58 -9.85 13.74
N ALA A 464 7.24 -8.83 13.17
CA ALA A 464 8.69 -8.67 13.28
C ALA A 464 9.15 -8.20 14.68
N ILE A 465 8.37 -7.35 15.36
CA ILE A 465 8.55 -7.00 16.78
C ILE A 465 8.34 -8.26 17.65
N SER A 466 7.36 -9.09 17.31
CA SER A 466 7.14 -10.37 18.00
C SER A 466 8.32 -11.34 17.83
N ASN A 467 8.96 -11.40 16.67
CA ASN A 467 10.22 -12.14 16.52
C ASN A 467 11.31 -11.58 17.46
N GLY A 468 11.45 -10.26 17.57
CA GLY A 468 12.39 -9.63 18.51
C GLY A 468 12.08 -9.96 19.98
N LEU A 469 10.80 -9.96 20.38
CA LEU A 469 10.38 -10.38 21.73
C LEU A 469 10.75 -11.85 22.00
N ALA A 470 10.51 -12.76 21.05
CA ALA A 470 10.83 -14.18 21.18
C ALA A 470 12.34 -14.46 21.19
N ALA A 471 13.12 -13.71 20.41
CA ALA A 471 14.57 -13.85 20.32
C ALA A 471 15.32 -13.34 21.57
N PHE A 472 14.71 -12.45 22.37
CA PHE A 472 15.34 -11.83 23.55
C PHE A 472 15.99 -12.85 24.51
N ALA A 473 15.29 -13.94 24.77
CA ALA A 473 15.75 -15.17 25.41
C ALA A 473 14.66 -16.26 25.25
N PRO A 474 15.01 -17.52 24.93
CA PRO A 474 14.05 -18.59 24.64
C PRO A 474 12.92 -18.72 25.67
N ASN A 475 11.68 -18.64 25.20
CA ASN A 475 10.43 -18.75 25.98
C ASN A 475 10.29 -17.78 27.19
N THR A 476 11.21 -16.82 27.39
CA THR A 476 11.07 -15.72 28.38
C THR A 476 9.87 -14.84 28.05
N PHE A 477 9.68 -14.67 26.76
CA PHE A 477 8.46 -14.16 26.14
C PHE A 477 7.91 -15.23 25.19
N ILE A 478 6.59 -15.40 25.21
CA ILE A 478 5.84 -16.12 24.18
C ILE A 478 4.90 -15.09 23.55
N PRO A 479 5.30 -14.47 22.42
CA PRO A 479 4.51 -13.45 21.78
C PRO A 479 3.29 -14.06 21.09
N THR A 480 2.11 -13.50 21.37
CA THR A 480 0.84 -13.90 20.78
C THR A 480 0.25 -12.75 19.97
N THR A 481 0.30 -12.81 18.66
CA THR A 481 -0.27 -11.77 17.77
C THR A 481 -1.68 -12.12 17.34
N SER A 482 -2.49 -11.12 16.98
CA SER A 482 -3.78 -11.37 16.36
C SER A 482 -4.23 -10.26 15.38
N SER A 483 -4.76 -10.70 14.25
CA SER A 483 -5.39 -9.89 13.19
C SER A 483 -6.35 -10.79 12.41
N PHE A 484 -6.95 -10.29 11.33
CA PHE A 484 -7.65 -11.13 10.36
C PHE A 484 -6.66 -12.00 9.58
N PHE A 485 -7.06 -13.20 9.20
CA PHE A 485 -6.16 -14.16 8.55
C PHE A 485 -5.62 -13.58 7.24
N MET A 486 -6.47 -12.92 6.45
CA MET A 486 -6.06 -12.26 5.21
C MET A 486 -4.91 -11.25 5.40
N PHE A 487 -4.90 -10.50 6.51
CA PHE A 487 -3.89 -9.47 6.77
C PHE A 487 -2.54 -10.03 7.22
N TYR A 488 -2.47 -11.32 7.58
CA TYR A 488 -1.16 -11.97 7.68
C TYR A 488 -0.45 -12.04 6.32
N LEU A 489 -1.10 -11.80 5.18
CA LEU A 489 -0.39 -11.62 3.89
C LEU A 489 0.59 -10.44 3.95
N TYR A 490 0.24 -9.31 4.58
CA TYR A 490 1.15 -8.19 4.81
C TYR A 490 2.34 -8.58 5.70
N ALA A 491 2.10 -9.45 6.68
CA ALA A 491 3.14 -9.93 7.59
C ALA A 491 3.93 -11.16 7.09
N ALA A 492 3.64 -11.69 5.91
CA ALA A 492 4.22 -12.96 5.44
C ALA A 492 5.76 -13.01 5.48
N PRO A 493 6.51 -11.94 5.14
CA PRO A 493 7.96 -11.91 5.31
C PRO A 493 8.40 -12.07 6.78
N ALA A 494 7.73 -11.41 7.72
CA ALA A 494 8.04 -11.51 9.14
C ALA A 494 7.67 -12.89 9.74
N VAL A 495 6.54 -13.48 9.33
CA VAL A 495 6.18 -14.86 9.71
C VAL A 495 7.22 -15.86 9.19
N ARG A 496 7.68 -15.69 7.94
CA ARG A 496 8.77 -16.48 7.36
C ARG A 496 10.06 -16.34 8.18
N MET A 497 10.42 -15.13 8.59
CA MET A 497 11.62 -14.91 9.42
C MET A 497 11.49 -15.54 10.81
N GLY A 498 10.31 -15.56 11.42
CA GLY A 498 10.07 -16.27 12.67
C GLY A 498 10.24 -17.79 12.53
N ALA A 499 9.77 -18.35 11.41
CA ALA A 499 9.88 -19.78 11.12
C ALA A 499 11.32 -20.21 10.82
N LEU A 500 12.06 -19.40 10.04
CA LEU A 500 13.49 -19.59 9.77
C LEU A 500 14.32 -19.57 11.06
N GLN A 501 14.05 -18.63 11.97
CA GLN A 501 14.75 -18.46 13.25
C GLN A 501 14.31 -19.43 14.36
N HIS A 502 13.41 -20.38 14.07
CA HIS A 502 12.86 -21.31 15.06
C HIS A 502 12.19 -20.63 16.29
N LEU A 503 11.60 -19.44 16.12
CA LEU A 503 11.05 -18.63 17.20
C LEU A 503 9.61 -19.03 17.59
N GLN A 504 9.33 -19.23 18.88
CA GLN A 504 7.96 -19.49 19.35
C GLN A 504 7.11 -18.22 19.35
N VAL A 505 6.51 -17.92 18.19
CA VAL A 505 5.47 -16.89 18.04
C VAL A 505 4.14 -17.56 17.70
N ILE A 506 3.06 -17.18 18.40
CA ILE A 506 1.72 -17.73 18.17
C ILE A 506 0.82 -16.67 17.53
N HIS A 507 0.37 -16.95 16.32
CA HIS A 507 -0.46 -16.05 15.51
C HIS A 507 -1.92 -16.51 15.55
N ALA A 508 -2.75 -15.87 16.39
CA ALA A 508 -4.19 -16.09 16.40
C ALA A 508 -4.82 -15.36 15.20
N ALA A 509 -4.99 -16.05 14.08
CA ALA A 509 -5.54 -15.53 12.84
C ALA A 509 -7.05 -15.76 12.81
N THR A 510 -7.85 -14.70 12.76
CA THR A 510 -9.32 -14.80 12.81
C THR A 510 -9.96 -14.48 11.47
N HIS A 511 -11.27 -14.71 11.30
CA HIS A 511 -11.98 -14.44 10.04
C HIS A 511 -11.37 -15.21 8.86
N ASP A 512 -11.23 -16.51 9.07
CA ASP A 512 -10.42 -17.44 8.28
C ASP A 512 -10.81 -17.70 6.82
N SER A 513 -11.97 -17.27 6.31
CA SER A 513 -12.56 -17.87 5.09
C SER A 513 -13.65 -17.00 4.45
N ILE A 514 -14.27 -17.50 3.37
CA ILE A 514 -15.54 -16.97 2.82
C ILE A 514 -16.64 -16.80 3.88
N GLY A 515 -16.54 -17.50 5.01
CA GLY A 515 -17.39 -17.36 6.18
C GLY A 515 -17.19 -16.07 6.98
N MET A 516 -16.26 -15.20 6.58
CA MET A 516 -16.22 -13.80 6.99
C MET A 516 -17.47 -13.05 6.50
N GLY A 517 -17.91 -13.32 5.26
CA GLY A 517 -19.16 -12.77 4.73
C GLY A 517 -19.04 -11.37 4.13
N GLU A 518 -19.69 -10.38 4.74
CA GLU A 518 -20.01 -9.10 4.11
C GLU A 518 -18.78 -8.31 3.63
N ASP A 519 -17.65 -8.43 4.33
CA ASP A 519 -16.38 -7.74 4.02
C ASP A 519 -15.75 -8.17 2.68
N GLY A 520 -16.24 -9.27 2.08
CA GLY A 520 -16.03 -9.57 0.66
C GLY A 520 -14.62 -10.07 0.26
N PRO A 521 -14.34 -10.12 -1.06
CA PRO A 521 -13.16 -10.79 -1.60
C PRO A 521 -11.81 -10.23 -1.14
N THR A 522 -11.74 -8.98 -0.70
CA THR A 522 -10.52 -8.34 -0.18
C THR A 522 -10.12 -8.84 1.21
N HIS A 523 -11.06 -9.46 1.94
CA HIS A 523 -10.84 -10.00 3.28
C HIS A 523 -11.01 -11.52 3.39
N GLN A 524 -11.52 -12.18 2.33
CA GLN A 524 -11.79 -13.62 2.30
C GLN A 524 -10.60 -14.38 1.68
N PRO A 525 -9.73 -15.02 2.49
CA PRO A 525 -8.54 -15.71 1.97
C PRO A 525 -8.91 -16.99 1.20
N ILE A 526 -8.24 -17.20 0.06
CA ILE A 526 -8.43 -18.37 -0.81
C ILE A 526 -7.13 -19.18 -0.92
N GLU A 527 -6.02 -18.53 -1.25
CA GLU A 527 -4.70 -19.13 -1.45
C GLU A 527 -3.80 -19.07 -0.21
N LEU A 528 -4.06 -18.14 0.71
CA LEU A 528 -3.18 -17.82 1.84
C LEU A 528 -2.87 -18.99 2.79
N ALA A 529 -3.81 -19.93 2.98
CA ALA A 529 -3.56 -21.14 3.76
C ALA A 529 -2.46 -22.02 3.14
N ASN A 530 -2.33 -22.02 1.81
CA ASN A 530 -1.35 -22.84 1.11
C ASN A 530 0.06 -22.24 1.19
N LEU A 531 0.19 -20.90 1.23
CA LEU A 531 1.45 -20.23 1.57
C LEU A 531 1.99 -20.72 2.92
N TYR A 532 1.14 -20.76 3.94
CA TYR A 532 1.53 -21.15 5.30
C TYR A 532 1.68 -22.65 5.50
N ARG A 533 0.93 -23.49 4.78
CA ARG A 533 1.17 -24.95 4.73
C ARG A 533 2.50 -25.30 4.06
N ALA A 534 2.89 -24.54 3.02
CA ALA A 534 4.15 -24.74 2.31
C ALA A 534 5.38 -24.20 3.08
N MET A 535 5.25 -23.08 3.79
CA MET A 535 6.33 -22.46 4.57
C MET A 535 6.95 -23.46 5.57
N PRO A 536 8.27 -23.76 5.53
CA PRO A 536 8.94 -24.65 6.50
C PRO A 536 8.83 -24.17 7.95
N ASN A 537 8.99 -25.06 8.92
CA ASN A 537 8.97 -24.79 10.37
C ASN A 537 7.84 -23.83 10.87
N LEU A 538 6.64 -23.97 10.32
CA LEU A 538 5.42 -23.28 10.76
C LEU A 538 4.29 -24.30 10.99
N LEU A 539 3.51 -24.21 12.06
CA LEU A 539 2.26 -24.97 12.19
C LEU A 539 1.09 -24.10 11.73
N TYR A 540 0.40 -24.49 10.65
CA TYR A 540 -0.92 -23.93 10.32
C TYR A 540 -1.99 -24.88 10.84
N ILE A 541 -2.73 -24.45 11.87
CA ILE A 541 -3.76 -25.25 12.56
C ILE A 541 -5.11 -24.55 12.40
N ARG A 542 -6.11 -25.25 11.84
CA ARG A 542 -7.46 -24.72 11.58
C ARG A 542 -8.52 -25.55 12.32
N PRO A 543 -8.82 -25.25 13.61
CA PRO A 543 -9.74 -26.02 14.44
C PRO A 543 -11.22 -25.84 14.06
N ALA A 544 -12.01 -26.90 14.23
CA ALA A 544 -13.44 -26.93 13.92
C ALA A 544 -14.36 -26.34 15.01
N ASP A 545 -14.04 -26.54 16.29
CA ASP A 545 -14.89 -26.13 17.41
C ASP A 545 -14.05 -25.78 18.66
N SER A 546 -14.67 -25.70 19.84
CA SER A 546 -13.94 -25.34 21.07
C SER A 546 -12.96 -26.39 21.56
N GLU A 547 -13.26 -27.68 21.38
CA GLU A 547 -12.33 -28.77 21.74
C GLU A 547 -11.12 -28.78 20.81
N GLU A 548 -11.33 -28.65 19.51
CA GLU A 548 -10.18 -28.53 18.59
C GLU A 548 -9.39 -27.23 18.82
N THR A 549 -10.06 -26.13 19.19
CA THR A 549 -9.39 -24.88 19.52
C THR A 549 -8.53 -25.01 20.78
N ALA A 550 -8.99 -25.78 21.78
CA ALA A 550 -8.18 -26.14 22.95
C ALA A 550 -6.95 -26.95 22.55
N GLY A 551 -7.11 -27.96 21.68
CA GLY A 551 -5.99 -28.76 21.17
C GLY A 551 -4.99 -27.95 20.33
N ALA A 552 -5.46 -26.98 19.55
CA ALA A 552 -4.62 -26.07 18.76
C ALA A 552 -3.74 -25.19 19.66
N TRP A 553 -4.31 -24.58 20.70
CA TRP A 553 -3.56 -23.81 21.69
C TRP A 553 -2.57 -24.66 22.48
N ILE A 554 -2.96 -25.87 22.89
CA ILE A 554 -2.05 -26.79 23.58
C ILE A 554 -0.83 -27.06 22.70
N THR A 555 -1.07 -27.43 21.43
CA THR A 555 -0.01 -27.74 20.47
C THR A 555 0.90 -26.53 20.20
N ALA A 556 0.33 -25.33 20.06
CA ALA A 556 1.09 -24.10 19.82
C ALA A 556 2.00 -23.71 21.02
N ILE A 557 1.53 -23.90 22.25
CA ILE A 557 2.28 -23.60 23.48
C ILE A 557 3.38 -24.66 23.73
N GLU A 558 3.17 -25.91 23.31
CA GLU A 558 4.18 -26.97 23.38
C GLU A 558 5.23 -26.89 22.26
N ALA A 559 4.92 -26.23 21.14
CA ALA A 559 5.79 -26.05 19.97
C ALA A 559 6.91 -24.99 20.19
N LYS A 560 7.80 -25.25 21.16
CA LYS A 560 8.83 -24.30 21.64
C LYS A 560 9.80 -23.72 20.60
N ASN A 561 9.96 -24.36 19.44
CA ASN A 561 10.93 -24.00 18.39
C ASN A 561 10.26 -23.78 17.01
N THR A 562 8.93 -23.61 16.99
CA THR A 562 8.13 -23.61 15.75
C THR A 562 6.97 -22.61 15.91
N PRO A 563 6.96 -21.48 15.17
CA PRO A 563 5.81 -20.58 15.19
C PRO A 563 4.53 -21.27 14.70
N THR A 564 3.38 -20.78 15.15
CA THR A 564 2.08 -21.41 14.90
C THR A 564 1.02 -20.38 14.51
N ILE A 565 0.36 -20.55 13.37
CA ILE A 565 -0.88 -19.86 13.01
C ILE A 565 -2.07 -20.73 13.43
N ILE A 566 -2.92 -20.20 14.30
CA ILE A 566 -4.22 -20.78 14.65
C ILE A 566 -5.30 -20.00 13.88
N SER A 567 -5.87 -20.62 12.85
CA SER A 567 -6.82 -20.00 11.92
C SER A 567 -8.27 -20.27 12.35
N THR A 568 -9.06 -19.22 12.62
CA THR A 568 -10.35 -19.32 13.33
C THR A 568 -11.49 -18.54 12.66
N SER A 569 -12.71 -19.06 12.77
CA SER A 569 -13.88 -18.55 12.06
C SER A 569 -14.48 -17.28 12.70
N ARG A 570 -15.10 -16.44 11.85
CA ARG A 570 -15.93 -15.30 12.28
C ARG A 570 -17.30 -15.75 12.79
N HIS A 571 -17.91 -16.68 12.05
CA HIS A 571 -19.27 -17.18 12.20
C HIS A 571 -19.37 -18.30 13.24
N THR A 572 -20.56 -18.51 13.80
CA THR A 572 -20.80 -19.54 14.82
C THR A 572 -20.84 -20.94 14.22
N LEU A 573 -20.26 -21.90 14.95
CA LEU A 573 -20.17 -23.31 14.57
C LEU A 573 -20.80 -24.19 15.66
N PRO A 574 -21.45 -25.32 15.32
CA PRO A 574 -21.94 -26.26 16.31
C PRO A 574 -20.76 -26.83 17.12
N GLN A 575 -21.00 -27.16 18.40
CA GLN A 575 -20.03 -27.92 19.18
C GLN A 575 -20.24 -29.41 18.91
N LEU A 576 -19.17 -30.17 18.66
CA LEU A 576 -19.26 -31.55 18.20
C LEU A 576 -18.81 -32.48 19.34
N SER A 577 -19.65 -33.42 19.76
CA SER A 577 -19.30 -34.33 20.88
C SER A 577 -18.20 -35.33 20.53
N GLN A 578 -17.84 -35.44 19.25
CA GLN A 578 -16.83 -36.35 18.73
C GLN A 578 -15.42 -35.73 18.59
N THR A 579 -15.28 -34.40 18.68
CA THR A 579 -13.98 -33.74 18.58
C THR A 579 -13.16 -33.93 19.85
N ARG A 580 -11.83 -33.91 19.72
CA ARG A 580 -10.91 -34.32 20.79
C ARG A 580 -9.65 -33.47 20.80
N ARG A 581 -9.51 -32.61 21.83
CA ARG A 581 -8.34 -31.72 21.99
C ARG A 581 -7.00 -32.46 21.96
N ASP A 582 -6.95 -33.68 22.49
CA ASP A 582 -5.75 -34.53 22.53
C ASP A 582 -5.34 -35.11 21.17
N LEU A 583 -6.27 -35.19 20.21
CA LEU A 583 -6.01 -35.72 18.87
C LEU A 583 -5.60 -34.62 17.86
N VAL A 584 -5.75 -33.34 18.18
CA VAL A 584 -5.27 -32.22 17.33
C VAL A 584 -3.76 -32.30 17.09
N ALA A 585 -2.99 -32.73 18.09
CA ALA A 585 -1.54 -32.96 17.97
C ALA A 585 -1.16 -34.07 16.96
N LYS A 586 -2.14 -34.86 16.49
CA LYS A 586 -1.97 -35.84 15.39
C LYS A 586 -2.20 -35.24 14.00
N GLY A 587 -2.64 -33.99 13.90
CA GLY A 587 -2.87 -33.24 12.66
C GLY A 587 -4.09 -33.65 11.84
N GLY A 588 -4.50 -34.92 11.93
CA GLY A 588 -5.76 -35.44 11.40
C GLY A 588 -6.13 -36.76 12.07
N TYR A 589 -7.42 -36.98 12.31
CA TYR A 589 -7.96 -38.10 13.08
C TYR A 589 -9.42 -38.42 12.71
N VAL A 590 -9.89 -39.59 13.14
CA VAL A 590 -11.23 -40.10 12.81
C VAL A 590 -12.29 -39.55 13.75
N ILE A 591 -13.39 -39.06 13.16
CA ILE A 591 -14.55 -38.48 13.85
C ILE A 591 -15.76 -39.43 13.77
N GLU A 592 -16.01 -40.01 12.59
CA GLU A 592 -17.02 -41.05 12.38
C GLU A 592 -16.39 -42.20 11.59
N GLU A 593 -16.18 -43.35 12.25
CA GLU A 593 -15.54 -44.52 11.68
C GLU A 593 -16.57 -45.47 11.04
N VAL A 594 -16.28 -45.93 9.82
CA VAL A 594 -17.12 -46.84 9.04
C VAL A 594 -16.18 -47.77 8.26
N GLU A 595 -16.16 -49.05 8.63
CA GLU A 595 -15.14 -49.98 8.14
C GLU A 595 -15.22 -50.20 6.62
N ASP A 596 -16.44 -50.44 6.11
CA ASP A 596 -16.77 -50.64 4.70
C ASP A 596 -17.19 -49.33 4.00
N ALA A 597 -16.47 -48.22 4.20
CA ALA A 597 -16.86 -46.93 3.63
C ALA A 597 -16.75 -46.89 2.09
N ASP A 598 -17.77 -46.33 1.42
CA ASP A 598 -17.74 -45.97 0.00
C ASP A 598 -16.85 -44.73 -0.26
N VAL A 599 -16.74 -43.84 0.74
CA VAL A 599 -16.00 -42.58 0.65
C VAL A 599 -15.51 -42.13 2.04
N THR A 600 -14.34 -41.49 2.09
CA THR A 600 -13.88 -40.75 3.28
C THR A 600 -14.04 -39.25 3.04
N LEU A 601 -14.82 -38.56 3.86
CA LEU A 601 -14.93 -37.10 3.86
C LEU A 601 -13.91 -36.52 4.84
N ILE A 602 -13.14 -35.54 4.40
CA ILE A 602 -12.17 -34.79 5.20
C ILE A 602 -12.74 -33.39 5.44
N GLY A 603 -13.15 -33.13 6.67
CA GLY A 603 -13.52 -31.78 7.12
C GLY A 603 -12.32 -31.04 7.70
N VAL A 604 -12.24 -29.74 7.45
CA VAL A 604 -11.16 -28.88 7.94
C VAL A 604 -11.77 -27.62 8.53
N GLY A 605 -11.42 -27.28 9.77
CA GLY A 605 -11.99 -26.11 10.45
C GLY A 605 -13.52 -26.11 10.45
N ALA A 606 -14.09 -24.97 10.07
CA ALA A 606 -15.54 -24.77 9.93
C ALA A 606 -16.25 -25.87 9.11
N GLU A 607 -15.56 -26.50 8.15
CA GLU A 607 -16.16 -27.47 7.24
C GLU A 607 -16.32 -28.87 7.83
N LEU A 608 -15.85 -29.12 9.06
CA LEU A 608 -16.11 -30.40 9.73
C LEU A 608 -17.60 -30.65 9.97
N CYS A 609 -18.38 -29.61 10.31
CA CYS A 609 -19.83 -29.77 10.44
C CYS A 609 -20.48 -30.05 9.07
N HIS A 610 -20.01 -29.41 8.00
CA HIS A 610 -20.47 -29.67 6.63
C HIS A 610 -20.13 -31.09 6.15
N ALA A 611 -18.98 -31.65 6.56
CA ALA A 611 -18.61 -33.04 6.29
C ALA A 611 -19.53 -34.04 7.02
N LEU A 612 -19.84 -33.80 8.29
CA LEU A 612 -20.77 -34.62 9.09
C LEU A 612 -22.20 -34.58 8.54
N ASP A 613 -22.73 -33.40 8.22
CA ASP A 613 -24.05 -33.25 7.61
C ASP A 613 -24.11 -33.95 6.23
N THR A 614 -23.04 -33.85 5.44
CA THR A 614 -22.94 -34.55 4.14
C THR A 614 -22.91 -36.07 4.32
N ALA A 615 -22.18 -36.59 5.32
CA ALA A 615 -22.14 -38.03 5.62
C ALA A 615 -23.52 -38.57 6.03
N LYS A 616 -24.26 -37.83 6.85
CA LYS A 616 -25.62 -38.16 7.29
C LYS A 616 -26.61 -38.27 6.11
N GLU A 617 -26.59 -37.32 5.18
CA GLU A 617 -27.45 -37.33 4.00
C GLU A 617 -27.04 -38.42 2.98
N LEU A 618 -25.73 -38.67 2.80
CA LEU A 618 -25.23 -39.79 1.99
C LEU A 618 -25.70 -41.14 2.54
N LYS A 619 -25.70 -41.30 3.86
CA LYS A 619 -26.20 -42.51 4.55
C LYS A 619 -27.69 -42.77 4.26
N ALA A 620 -28.52 -41.73 4.20
CA ALA A 620 -29.93 -41.84 3.79
C ALA A 620 -30.11 -42.27 2.32
N LYS A 621 -29.07 -42.10 1.48
CA LYS A 621 -28.97 -42.55 0.09
C LYS A 621 -28.27 -43.91 -0.07
N ASN A 622 -28.02 -44.63 1.03
CA ASN A 622 -27.25 -45.88 1.08
C ASN A 622 -25.78 -45.77 0.62
N ILE A 623 -25.16 -44.59 0.78
CA ILE A 623 -23.73 -44.39 0.56
C ILE A 623 -23.05 -44.27 1.94
N LYS A 624 -22.11 -45.17 2.22
CA LYS A 624 -21.38 -45.23 3.50
C LYS A 624 -20.23 -44.21 3.50
N ALA A 625 -20.45 -43.06 4.13
CA ALA A 625 -19.42 -42.04 4.33
C ALA A 625 -18.73 -42.19 5.70
N ARG A 626 -17.40 -42.15 5.69
CA ARG A 626 -16.52 -42.06 6.87
C ARG A 626 -16.03 -40.63 7.03
N VAL A 627 -15.85 -40.12 8.25
CA VAL A 627 -15.47 -38.70 8.46
C VAL A 627 -14.18 -38.54 9.25
N LEU A 628 -13.28 -37.71 8.72
CA LEU A 628 -12.03 -37.27 9.32
C LEU A 628 -12.10 -35.77 9.67
N SER A 629 -11.51 -35.38 10.80
CA SER A 629 -11.06 -34.01 11.03
C SER A 629 -9.57 -33.91 10.66
N PHE A 630 -9.16 -32.80 10.06
CA PHE A 630 -7.78 -32.62 9.55
C PHE A 630 -7.24 -31.20 9.80
N PRO A 631 -7.11 -30.77 11.08
CA PRO A 631 -6.76 -29.39 11.42
C PRO A 631 -5.34 -28.97 11.00
N CYS A 632 -4.37 -29.88 10.83
CA CYS A 632 -2.99 -29.52 10.49
C CYS A 632 -2.23 -30.59 9.67
N GLN A 633 -1.89 -30.25 8.43
CA GLN A 633 -1.13 -31.12 7.52
C GLN A 633 0.26 -31.49 8.06
N ARG A 634 1.00 -30.54 8.67
CA ARG A 634 2.37 -30.79 9.14
C ARG A 634 2.45 -31.76 10.32
N LEU A 635 1.54 -31.61 11.27
CA LEU A 635 1.43 -32.54 12.41
C LEU A 635 1.04 -33.95 11.95
N PHE A 636 0.19 -34.05 10.92
CA PHE A 636 -0.17 -35.32 10.31
C PHE A 636 1.02 -35.94 9.59
N ASP A 637 1.75 -35.17 8.79
CA ASP A 637 2.95 -35.62 8.07
C ASP A 637 4.05 -36.14 9.01
N ALA A 638 4.19 -35.56 10.20
CA ALA A 638 5.11 -36.04 11.23
C ALA A 638 4.68 -37.37 11.90
N GLN A 639 3.44 -37.84 11.72
CA GLN A 639 3.01 -39.11 12.29
C GLN A 639 3.63 -40.32 11.56
N PRO A 640 3.81 -41.47 12.26
CA PRO A 640 4.27 -42.70 11.64
C PRO A 640 3.45 -43.09 10.40
N ILE A 641 4.11 -43.66 9.39
CA ILE A 641 3.45 -44.04 8.12
C ILE A 641 2.24 -44.96 8.32
N GLN A 642 2.26 -45.80 9.36
CA GLN A 642 1.14 -46.66 9.72
C GLN A 642 -0.09 -45.85 10.15
N TYR A 643 0.08 -44.88 11.07
CA TYR A 643 -0.99 -43.98 11.49
C TYR A 643 -1.59 -43.24 10.29
N LYS A 644 -0.75 -42.73 9.37
CA LYS A 644 -1.23 -42.06 8.16
C LYS A 644 -2.04 -42.97 7.24
N ARG A 645 -1.59 -44.22 7.04
CA ARG A 645 -2.28 -45.24 6.24
C ARG A 645 -3.63 -45.65 6.84
N ASP A 646 -3.67 -45.88 8.15
CA ASP A 646 -4.88 -46.29 8.87
C ASP A 646 -5.90 -45.14 8.98
N THR A 647 -5.41 -43.90 9.09
CA THR A 647 -6.26 -42.71 9.13
C THR A 647 -6.87 -42.42 7.75
N LEU A 648 -6.10 -42.40 6.66
CA LEU A 648 -6.63 -42.04 5.33
C LEU A 648 -7.29 -43.19 4.57
N ARG A 649 -6.87 -44.44 4.79
CA ARG A 649 -7.38 -45.66 4.12
C ARG A 649 -7.38 -45.68 2.58
N ARG A 650 -6.86 -44.65 1.88
CA ARG A 650 -6.75 -44.58 0.39
C ARG A 650 -6.17 -45.84 -0.25
N HIS A 651 -5.21 -46.49 0.42
CA HIS A 651 -4.61 -47.77 -0.01
C HIS A 651 -5.58 -48.95 -0.11
N ARG A 652 -6.78 -48.86 0.48
CA ARG A 652 -7.88 -49.84 0.37
C ARG A 652 -8.81 -49.57 -0.81
N GLY A 653 -8.52 -48.58 -1.65
CA GLY A 653 -9.36 -48.17 -2.78
C GLY A 653 -10.58 -47.33 -2.41
N ILE A 654 -10.65 -46.85 -1.16
CA ILE A 654 -11.68 -45.91 -0.68
C ILE A 654 -11.22 -44.48 -1.04
N PRO A 655 -11.95 -43.75 -1.91
CA PRO A 655 -11.59 -42.39 -2.26
C PRO A 655 -11.84 -41.43 -1.10
N ALA A 656 -10.97 -40.45 -0.95
CA ALA A 656 -11.06 -39.37 0.02
C ALA A 656 -11.45 -38.04 -0.66
N VAL A 657 -12.37 -37.30 -0.04
CA VAL A 657 -12.88 -36.01 -0.53
C VAL A 657 -12.69 -34.96 0.56
N VAL A 658 -11.88 -33.93 0.29
CA VAL A 658 -11.73 -32.80 1.21
C VAL A 658 -12.81 -31.73 0.99
N ILE A 659 -13.29 -31.14 2.07
CA ILE A 659 -14.23 -30.02 2.08
C ILE A 659 -13.53 -28.87 2.81
N GLU A 660 -13.09 -27.86 2.04
CA GLU A 660 -12.43 -26.66 2.56
C GLU A 660 -12.55 -25.50 1.53
N PRO A 661 -12.98 -24.28 1.91
CA PRO A 661 -13.27 -23.18 0.99
C PRO A 661 -12.01 -22.40 0.54
N TYR A 662 -10.89 -23.09 0.39
CA TYR A 662 -9.62 -22.56 -0.11
C TYR A 662 -9.28 -23.13 -1.49
N ALA A 663 -8.19 -22.64 -2.09
CA ALA A 663 -7.57 -23.30 -3.23
C ALA A 663 -7.07 -24.70 -2.82
N PRO A 664 -7.27 -25.75 -3.64
CA PRO A 664 -7.04 -27.12 -3.18
C PRO A 664 -5.58 -27.59 -3.22
N ASN A 665 -4.63 -26.74 -3.66
CA ASN A 665 -3.23 -27.11 -3.83
C ASN A 665 -2.61 -27.68 -2.53
N GLY A 666 -1.95 -28.84 -2.64
CA GLY A 666 -1.40 -29.60 -1.51
C GLY A 666 -2.33 -30.70 -1.00
N TRP A 667 -3.64 -30.63 -1.27
CA TRP A 667 -4.59 -31.67 -0.83
C TRP A 667 -4.50 -32.97 -1.61
N GLU A 668 -3.92 -32.98 -2.82
CA GLU A 668 -3.67 -34.19 -3.61
C GLU A 668 -2.84 -35.26 -2.87
N ARG A 669 -2.07 -34.85 -1.85
CA ARG A 669 -1.34 -35.74 -0.94
C ARG A 669 -2.25 -36.56 -0.02
N TYR A 670 -3.41 -36.01 0.38
CA TYR A 670 -4.28 -36.57 1.42
C TYR A 670 -5.68 -36.96 0.90
N ALA A 671 -6.12 -36.39 -0.22
CA ALA A 671 -7.43 -36.60 -0.83
C ALA A 671 -7.31 -36.91 -2.33
N ASP A 672 -8.38 -37.49 -2.89
CA ASP A 672 -8.55 -37.81 -4.31
C ASP A 672 -9.47 -36.78 -5.00
N ALA A 673 -10.32 -36.07 -4.24
CA ALA A 673 -11.12 -34.96 -4.77
C ALA A 673 -11.33 -33.83 -3.74
N ALA A 674 -11.78 -32.66 -4.20
CA ALA A 674 -12.03 -31.50 -3.34
C ALA A 674 -13.30 -30.69 -3.68
N ALA A 675 -14.09 -30.40 -2.64
CA ALA A 675 -14.98 -29.26 -2.59
C ALA A 675 -14.17 -28.03 -2.14
N CYS A 676 -13.74 -27.23 -3.12
CA CYS A 676 -12.79 -26.12 -2.96
C CYS A 676 -13.26 -24.82 -3.64
N VAL A 677 -12.56 -23.71 -3.39
CA VAL A 677 -12.77 -22.42 -4.08
C VAL A 677 -11.51 -22.05 -4.87
N LYS A 678 -11.66 -21.71 -6.16
CA LYS A 678 -10.55 -21.39 -7.09
C LYS A 678 -10.66 -19.99 -7.72
N ARG A 679 -11.38 -19.08 -7.06
CA ARG A 679 -11.52 -17.66 -7.44
C ARG A 679 -11.64 -16.85 -6.16
N PHE A 680 -11.45 -15.53 -6.24
CA PHE A 680 -11.72 -14.65 -5.10
C PHE A 680 -13.15 -14.80 -4.57
N GLY A 681 -13.30 -14.39 -3.30
CA GLY A 681 -14.54 -14.40 -2.55
C GLY A 681 -15.68 -13.55 -3.13
N HIS A 682 -16.73 -13.33 -2.34
CA HIS A 682 -17.83 -12.45 -2.72
C HIS A 682 -18.44 -11.78 -1.49
N SER A 683 -18.78 -10.49 -1.58
CA SER A 683 -19.46 -9.77 -0.51
C SER A 683 -20.91 -10.25 -0.43
N LEU A 684 -21.16 -11.11 0.56
CA LEU A 684 -22.45 -11.76 0.84
C LEU A 684 -22.50 -12.10 2.33
N PRO A 685 -23.67 -12.09 2.98
CA PRO A 685 -23.79 -12.62 4.34
C PRO A 685 -23.26 -14.05 4.44
N GLY A 686 -22.55 -14.41 5.52
CA GLY A 686 -21.75 -15.64 5.58
C GLY A 686 -22.47 -16.93 5.11
N LYS A 687 -23.72 -17.15 5.55
CA LYS A 687 -24.53 -18.31 5.09
C LYS A 687 -24.83 -18.27 3.59
N ALA A 688 -25.06 -17.08 3.03
CA ALA A 688 -25.26 -16.88 1.60
C ALA A 688 -23.96 -17.09 0.80
N ALA A 689 -22.79 -16.70 1.36
CA ALA A 689 -21.49 -17.00 0.75
C ALA A 689 -21.25 -18.51 0.62
N TYR A 690 -21.45 -19.29 1.69
CA TYR A 690 -21.36 -20.76 1.65
C TYR A 690 -22.27 -21.37 0.58
N LYS A 691 -23.54 -20.95 0.54
CA LYS A 691 -24.50 -21.39 -0.48
C LYS A 691 -24.05 -21.02 -1.90
N TYR A 692 -23.57 -19.80 -2.10
CA TYR A 692 -23.10 -19.29 -3.40
C TYR A 692 -21.88 -20.04 -3.95
N PHE A 693 -20.96 -20.48 -3.08
CA PHE A 693 -19.82 -21.34 -3.44
C PHE A 693 -20.17 -22.85 -3.44
N GLY A 694 -21.41 -23.22 -3.08
CA GLY A 694 -21.88 -24.61 -3.09
C GLY A 694 -21.29 -25.47 -1.97
N PHE A 695 -21.16 -24.89 -0.78
CA PHE A 695 -20.81 -25.56 0.49
C PHE A 695 -22.03 -25.83 1.38
N ASP A 696 -23.26 -25.64 0.87
CA ASP A 696 -24.44 -26.20 1.53
C ASP A 696 -24.51 -27.73 1.36
N THR A 697 -25.13 -28.41 2.32
CA THR A 697 -25.20 -29.88 2.36
C THR A 697 -25.79 -30.49 1.07
N PRO A 698 -26.89 -29.96 0.48
CA PRO A 698 -27.40 -30.47 -0.80
C PRO A 698 -26.40 -30.37 -1.96
N ALA A 699 -25.65 -29.26 -2.06
CA ALA A 699 -24.61 -29.11 -3.08
C ALA A 699 -23.43 -30.06 -2.86
N LEU A 700 -22.99 -30.25 -1.61
CA LEU A 700 -21.91 -31.17 -1.24
C LEU A 700 -22.29 -32.63 -1.51
N VAL A 701 -23.47 -33.08 -1.07
CA VAL A 701 -24.00 -34.43 -1.36
C VAL A 701 -24.01 -34.68 -2.86
N LYS A 702 -24.56 -33.76 -3.66
CA LYS A 702 -24.60 -33.88 -5.13
C LYS A 702 -23.21 -33.96 -5.76
N LYS A 703 -22.25 -33.18 -5.28
CA LYS A 703 -20.85 -33.21 -5.73
C LYS A 703 -20.21 -34.58 -5.45
N VAL A 704 -20.37 -35.11 -4.23
CA VAL A 704 -19.83 -36.42 -3.83
C VAL A 704 -20.50 -37.57 -4.59
N GLU A 705 -21.84 -37.59 -4.71
CA GLU A 705 -22.56 -38.60 -5.50
C GLU A 705 -22.09 -38.63 -6.96
N SER A 706 -21.97 -37.45 -7.59
CA SER A 706 -21.52 -37.33 -8.98
C SER A 706 -20.07 -37.77 -9.16
N TYR A 707 -19.20 -37.55 -8.17
CA TYR A 707 -17.82 -38.02 -8.19
C TYR A 707 -17.73 -39.54 -8.02
N LEU A 708 -18.46 -40.12 -7.07
CA LEU A 708 -18.50 -41.58 -6.86
C LEU A 708 -19.08 -42.31 -8.08
N GLN A 709 -20.04 -41.71 -8.79
CA GLN A 709 -20.51 -42.22 -10.08
C GLN A 709 -19.39 -42.18 -11.13
N GLN A 710 -18.71 -41.04 -11.31
CA GLN A 710 -17.60 -40.92 -12.26
C GLN A 710 -16.47 -41.92 -11.96
N VAL A 711 -16.13 -42.15 -10.69
CA VAL A 711 -15.12 -43.14 -10.26
C VAL A 711 -15.57 -44.61 -10.48
N ARG A 712 -16.88 -44.87 -10.60
CA ARG A 712 -17.42 -46.19 -10.99
C ARG A 712 -17.41 -46.37 -12.52
N GLU A 713 -17.59 -45.28 -13.27
CA GLU A 713 -17.57 -45.27 -14.74
C GLU A 713 -16.14 -45.28 -15.30
N ASP A 714 -15.21 -44.56 -14.65
CA ASP A 714 -13.78 -44.53 -14.93
C ASP A 714 -12.95 -44.72 -13.64
N PRO A 715 -12.48 -45.95 -13.37
CA PRO A 715 -11.64 -46.23 -12.20
C PRO A 715 -10.27 -45.54 -12.19
N LEU A 716 -9.78 -45.01 -13.33
CA LEU A 716 -8.49 -44.31 -13.40
C LEU A 716 -8.52 -42.99 -12.62
N LEU A 717 -9.70 -42.38 -12.47
CA LEU A 717 -9.91 -41.16 -11.67
C LEU A 717 -9.51 -41.32 -10.19
N ARG A 718 -9.30 -42.54 -9.68
CA ARG A 718 -8.74 -42.77 -8.32
C ARG A 718 -7.25 -42.42 -8.22
N GLY A 719 -6.54 -42.28 -9.33
CA GLY A 719 -5.15 -41.83 -9.39
C GLY A 719 -5.00 -40.33 -9.69
N GLU A 720 -6.08 -39.64 -10.01
CA GLU A 720 -6.11 -38.23 -10.40
C GLU A 720 -6.79 -37.39 -9.31
N PHE A 721 -6.40 -36.13 -9.17
CA PHE A 721 -7.02 -35.23 -8.20
C PHE A 721 -8.18 -34.44 -8.85
N PHE A 722 -9.41 -34.74 -8.45
CA PHE A 722 -10.61 -34.18 -9.07
C PHE A 722 -11.16 -32.94 -8.33
N ASP A 723 -11.29 -31.81 -9.03
CA ASP A 723 -11.92 -30.60 -8.46
C ASP A 723 -13.43 -30.53 -8.75
N PHE A 724 -14.23 -30.11 -7.77
CA PHE A 724 -15.68 -29.96 -7.95
C PHE A 724 -16.08 -28.62 -8.60
N LEU A 725 -15.35 -28.21 -9.64
CA LEU A 725 -15.68 -27.02 -10.44
C LEU A 725 -16.87 -27.25 -11.38
N PRO A 726 -17.76 -26.25 -11.56
CA PRO A 726 -18.82 -26.30 -12.58
C PRO A 726 -18.24 -26.46 -14.00
N LYS A 727 -18.87 -27.31 -14.83
CA LYS A 727 -18.45 -27.53 -16.23
C LYS A 727 -18.39 -26.24 -17.07
N SER A 728 -19.18 -25.21 -16.73
CA SER A 728 -19.16 -23.89 -17.37
C SER A 728 -17.92 -23.03 -17.10
N LEU A 729 -17.08 -23.42 -16.13
CA LEU A 729 -15.81 -22.77 -15.82
C LEU A 729 -14.58 -23.56 -16.33
N ARG A 730 -14.71 -24.88 -16.53
CA ARG A 730 -13.63 -25.70 -17.14
C ARG A 730 -13.31 -25.27 -18.59
N SER A 731 -14.25 -24.69 -19.33
CA SER A 731 -14.02 -24.25 -20.72
C SER A 731 -13.33 -22.89 -20.89
N ARG A 732 -12.95 -22.20 -19.79
CA ARG A 732 -12.14 -20.95 -19.86
C ARG A 732 -10.70 -21.10 -19.41
N TYR A 733 -10.32 -22.27 -18.90
CA TYR A 733 -8.95 -22.58 -18.51
C TYR A 733 -8.41 -23.71 -19.40
N HIS A 734 -8.05 -23.36 -20.63
CA HIS A 734 -7.11 -24.19 -21.38
C HIS A 734 -5.71 -23.98 -20.76
N PRO A 735 -5.02 -25.03 -20.31
CA PRO A 735 -3.59 -24.90 -20.05
C PRO A 735 -2.90 -24.67 -21.40
N CYS A 736 -2.07 -23.62 -21.49
CA CYS A 736 -1.14 -23.48 -22.61
C CYS A 736 -0.31 -24.76 -22.71
N SER A 737 -0.25 -25.31 -23.92
CA SER A 737 0.43 -26.57 -24.19
C SER A 737 1.95 -26.40 -24.06
N PHE A 738 2.49 -26.59 -22.86
CA PHE A 738 3.93 -26.72 -22.66
C PHE A 738 4.41 -28.03 -23.29
N LEU A 739 4.81 -27.95 -24.56
CA LEU A 739 5.65 -28.95 -25.18
C LEU A 739 7.04 -28.94 -24.50
N PRO A 740 7.56 -30.10 -24.05
CA PRO A 740 8.85 -30.14 -23.38
C PRO A 740 9.99 -30.01 -24.39
N ILE A 741 10.79 -28.95 -24.27
CA ILE A 741 12.05 -28.80 -25.01
C ILE A 741 13.18 -29.40 -24.16
N PHE A 742 13.67 -30.58 -24.52
CA PHE A 742 14.96 -31.09 -24.08
C PHE A 742 15.64 -31.96 -25.15
N SER A 743 16.88 -31.60 -25.50
CA SER A 743 17.76 -32.25 -26.50
C SER A 743 17.29 -32.19 -27.96
N ALA A 744 18.15 -32.14 -28.99
CA ALA A 744 19.60 -32.36 -29.01
C ALA A 744 20.37 -31.50 -30.04
N SER A 745 21.66 -31.35 -29.77
CA SER A 745 22.81 -31.07 -30.65
C SER A 745 22.64 -30.79 -32.16
N ALA A 746 23.25 -29.67 -32.57
CA ALA A 746 24.28 -29.56 -33.61
C ALA A 746 23.96 -29.63 -35.14
N ARG A 747 24.22 -28.47 -35.76
CA ARG A 747 24.86 -28.21 -37.08
C ARG A 747 24.01 -28.10 -38.37
N PRO A 748 24.53 -27.37 -39.40
CA PRO A 748 23.67 -26.65 -40.36
C PRO A 748 23.98 -26.86 -41.86
N SER A 749 23.00 -26.54 -42.72
CA SER A 749 23.09 -26.32 -44.18
C SER A 749 21.68 -25.96 -44.67
N GLN A 750 21.35 -25.11 -45.64
CA GLN A 750 21.98 -24.18 -46.59
C GLN A 750 20.97 -24.06 -47.76
N TYR A 751 20.85 -22.85 -48.34
CA TYR A 751 20.54 -22.57 -49.75
C TYR A 751 19.18 -22.90 -50.45
N HIS A 752 18.56 -21.79 -50.86
CA HIS A 752 18.14 -21.43 -52.23
C HIS A 752 16.92 -22.08 -52.97
N CYS A 753 15.86 -21.26 -53.03
CA CYS A 753 15.46 -20.44 -54.20
C CYS A 753 14.65 -20.99 -55.40
N PHE A 754 13.75 -20.10 -55.83
CA PHE A 754 13.23 -19.81 -57.19
C PHE A 754 11.99 -20.50 -57.79
N THR A 755 11.09 -19.60 -58.24
CA THR A 755 10.11 -19.68 -59.36
C THR A 755 9.07 -20.81 -59.37
N GLY A 756 7.79 -20.57 -59.70
CA GLY A 756 7.11 -19.34 -60.11
C GLY A 756 6.16 -19.58 -61.28
N LEU A 757 4.94 -19.05 -61.23
CA LEU A 757 4.06 -18.97 -62.40
C LEU A 757 3.07 -17.80 -62.27
N LYS A 758 2.85 -17.13 -63.40
CA LYS A 758 2.07 -15.90 -63.57
C LYS A 758 1.09 -16.18 -64.70
N LEU A 759 -0.12 -15.59 -64.64
CA LEU A 759 -0.85 -14.91 -65.74
C LEU A 759 -2.37 -14.88 -65.47
N MET A 760 -2.88 -13.65 -65.36
CA MET A 760 -4.11 -13.09 -65.99
C MET A 760 -5.49 -13.76 -65.72
N THR A 761 -6.61 -13.04 -65.61
CA THR A 761 -6.95 -11.60 -65.81
C THR A 761 -7.62 -11.02 -64.54
N ASP A 762 -7.97 -9.73 -64.37
CA ASP A 762 -7.79 -8.49 -65.16
C ASP A 762 -7.66 -7.28 -64.20
N ASP A 763 -7.65 -6.02 -64.68
CA ASP A 763 -7.42 -4.83 -63.84
C ASP A 763 -8.34 -3.61 -64.09
N SER A 764 -8.31 -2.65 -63.14
CA SER A 764 -8.98 -1.34 -63.04
C SER A 764 -10.47 -1.33 -62.63
N MET A 765 -11.00 -0.57 -61.65
CA MET A 765 -10.64 0.61 -60.81
C MET A 765 -11.47 1.88 -61.10
N THR A 766 -12.19 2.33 -60.05
CA THR A 766 -12.62 3.72 -59.77
C THR A 766 -13.76 4.32 -60.64
N LYS A 767 -14.57 5.31 -60.20
CA LYS A 767 -14.32 6.43 -59.26
C LYS A 767 -15.62 7.14 -58.78
N ARG A 768 -15.63 7.58 -57.50
CA ARG A 768 -16.18 8.86 -56.93
C ARG A 768 -17.65 9.33 -57.13
N ARG A 769 -18.28 9.70 -55.98
CA ARG A 769 -19.00 10.97 -55.61
C ARG A 769 -19.94 11.61 -56.68
N ARG A 770 -21.18 12.05 -56.40
CA ARG A 770 -21.65 12.98 -55.33
C ARG A 770 -23.14 13.34 -55.59
N LEU A 771 -23.83 13.83 -54.55
CA LEU A 771 -24.94 14.82 -54.54
C LEU A 771 -26.41 14.44 -54.88
N ASP A 772 -27.26 14.66 -53.86
CA ASP A 772 -28.48 15.50 -53.83
C ASP A 772 -29.92 14.94 -53.93
N GLU A 773 -30.79 15.67 -53.20
CA GLU A 773 -32.26 15.82 -53.20
C GLU A 773 -33.24 14.85 -52.47
N GLU A 774 -33.77 15.38 -51.35
CA GLU A 774 -35.19 15.61 -50.99
C GLU A 774 -36.28 14.49 -50.89
N GLY A 775 -37.27 14.76 -50.00
CA GLY A 775 -38.57 14.06 -49.90
C GLY A 775 -38.72 13.19 -48.62
N SER A 776 -39.39 13.56 -47.52
CA SER A 776 -40.74 14.12 -47.25
C SER A 776 -41.82 13.07 -46.89
N VAL A 777 -42.15 13.04 -45.59
CA VAL A 777 -43.51 12.95 -44.97
C VAL A 777 -44.48 11.79 -45.28
N ALA A 778 -44.74 11.02 -44.21
CA ALA A 778 -46.00 10.40 -43.71
C ALA A 778 -47.15 9.93 -44.64
N ASP A 779 -47.60 8.68 -44.42
CA ASP A 779 -48.95 8.29 -43.91
C ASP A 779 -48.99 6.74 -43.77
N ALA A 780 -49.97 6.04 -43.18
CA ALA A 780 -50.75 6.18 -41.94
C ALA A 780 -51.83 5.07 -41.88
N ARG A 781 -52.23 4.67 -40.65
CA ARG A 781 -53.54 4.09 -40.23
C ARG A 781 -53.93 2.62 -40.52
N ASN A 782 -54.31 1.97 -39.40
CA ASN A 782 -55.52 1.15 -39.18
C ASN A 782 -55.67 -0.21 -39.91
N SER A 783 -56.31 -1.25 -39.34
CA SER A 783 -57.18 -1.36 -38.15
C SER A 783 -57.34 -2.85 -37.73
N GLY A 784 -57.85 -3.13 -36.52
CA GLY A 784 -58.54 -4.41 -36.25
C GLY A 784 -58.49 -4.89 -34.79
N ASN A 785 -59.57 -4.69 -34.03
CA ASN A 785 -59.76 -5.27 -32.69
C ASN A 785 -59.92 -6.81 -32.72
N VAL A 786 -59.71 -7.50 -31.59
CA VAL A 786 -60.70 -8.41 -30.95
C VAL A 786 -60.26 -8.82 -29.52
N PHE A 787 -61.12 -8.50 -28.55
CA PHE A 787 -61.44 -9.14 -27.25
C PHE A 787 -60.39 -9.75 -26.27
N SER A 788 -60.58 -9.39 -25.00
CA SER A 788 -60.22 -10.13 -23.76
C SER A 788 -61.45 -10.97 -23.28
N PRO A 789 -61.52 -11.68 -22.11
CA PRO A 789 -60.78 -11.52 -20.85
C PRO A 789 -60.39 -12.83 -20.09
N ALA A 790 -59.99 -12.67 -18.81
CA ALA A 790 -59.90 -13.66 -17.72
C ALA A 790 -58.63 -14.56 -17.66
N SER A 791 -58.08 -14.93 -16.49
CA SER A 791 -58.44 -14.60 -15.10
C SER A 791 -57.25 -14.63 -14.11
N GLU A 792 -57.45 -13.92 -13.01
CA GLU A 792 -56.74 -13.77 -11.72
C GLU A 792 -55.84 -14.91 -11.19
N VAL A 793 -54.84 -14.55 -10.36
CA VAL A 793 -54.79 -14.85 -8.91
C VAL A 793 -53.94 -13.78 -8.19
N GLN A 794 -54.36 -13.37 -6.98
CA GLN A 794 -53.69 -12.40 -6.11
C GLN A 794 -52.61 -13.05 -5.23
N ALA A 795 -51.61 -12.30 -4.74
CA ALA A 795 -51.19 -12.35 -3.32
C ALA A 795 -50.18 -11.26 -2.89
N SER A 796 -50.55 -10.54 -1.82
CA SER A 796 -49.71 -9.99 -0.73
C SER A 796 -48.36 -9.30 -1.00
N THR A 797 -48.35 -7.99 -0.73
CA THR A 797 -47.17 -7.25 -0.25
C THR A 797 -46.74 -7.73 1.15
N GLY A 798 -45.43 -7.76 1.40
CA GLY A 798 -44.82 -7.95 2.72
C GLY A 798 -43.40 -7.39 2.73
N TYR A 799 -43.16 -6.31 3.48
CA TYR A 799 -41.90 -5.56 3.48
C TYR A 799 -40.79 -6.23 4.30
N GLY A 800 -39.53 -5.90 3.98
CA GLY A 800 -38.34 -6.33 4.70
C GLY A 800 -37.05 -5.71 4.16
N TYR A 801 -37.01 -4.37 4.04
CA TYR A 801 -35.76 -3.63 3.81
C TYR A 801 -35.04 -3.43 5.15
N GLU A 802 -33.71 -3.59 5.19
CA GLU A 802 -32.87 -2.78 6.08
C GLU A 802 -31.39 -2.73 5.62
N ASN A 803 -30.82 -1.52 5.74
CA ASN A 803 -29.39 -1.17 5.77
C ASN A 803 -28.53 -1.44 4.51
N ILE A 804 -28.56 -0.47 3.60
CA ILE A 804 -27.45 -0.10 2.70
C ILE A 804 -26.79 1.16 3.28
N ASP A 805 -25.46 1.22 3.31
CA ASP A 805 -24.70 2.41 3.74
C ASP A 805 -24.93 3.59 2.76
N PRO A 806 -25.37 4.76 3.23
CA PRO A 806 -25.68 5.91 2.36
C PRO A 806 -24.46 6.58 1.70
N PHE A 807 -23.22 6.21 2.02
CA PHE A 807 -22.01 6.89 1.49
C PHE A 807 -21.33 6.20 0.30
N LEU A 808 -21.81 5.04 -0.18
CA LEU A 808 -21.24 4.34 -1.34
C LEU A 808 -21.92 4.75 -2.67
N SER A 809 -21.29 5.65 -3.45
CA SER A 809 -21.73 5.93 -4.84
C SER A 809 -21.30 4.79 -5.80
N PRO A 810 -22.13 4.35 -6.75
CA PRO A 810 -22.04 3.00 -7.30
C PRO A 810 -21.25 2.92 -8.61
N ALA A 811 -19.94 2.76 -8.49
CA ALA A 811 -19.08 2.27 -9.57
C ALA A 811 -19.44 0.82 -9.98
N THR A 812 -18.99 0.39 -11.16
CA THR A 812 -19.09 -0.98 -11.73
C THR A 812 -20.42 -1.42 -12.36
N ALA A 813 -21.15 -0.46 -12.92
CA ALA A 813 -22.05 -0.63 -14.07
C ALA A 813 -22.62 0.76 -14.46
N SER A 814 -23.34 1.01 -15.56
CA SER A 814 -23.77 0.18 -16.70
C SER A 814 -23.84 1.05 -17.96
N SER A 815 -22.71 1.26 -18.65
CA SER A 815 -22.70 1.89 -19.99
C SER A 815 -21.51 1.45 -20.85
N TRP A 816 -20.36 1.18 -20.22
CA TRP A 816 -19.21 0.51 -20.83
C TRP A 816 -18.75 -0.62 -19.89
N PRO A 817 -18.84 -1.91 -20.30
CA PRO A 817 -18.44 -3.02 -19.47
C PRO A 817 -16.91 -3.16 -19.50
N PHE A 818 -16.28 -2.88 -18.35
CA PHE A 818 -14.82 -2.87 -18.15
C PHE A 818 -14.06 -1.98 -19.14
N ASP A 819 -13.83 -0.75 -18.72
CA ASP A 819 -12.80 0.09 -19.32
C ASP A 819 -11.43 -0.41 -18.87
N GLU A 820 -10.85 -1.32 -19.67
CA GLU A 820 -9.58 -2.00 -19.36
C GLU A 820 -8.45 -0.98 -19.13
N PHE A 821 -8.43 0.10 -19.91
CA PHE A 821 -7.46 1.20 -19.80
C PHE A 821 -7.34 1.77 -18.37
N ALA A 822 -8.46 2.00 -17.68
CA ALA A 822 -8.45 2.59 -16.33
C ALA A 822 -8.00 1.60 -15.23
N HIS A 823 -7.85 0.33 -15.58
CA HIS A 823 -7.38 -0.75 -14.68
C HIS A 823 -6.08 -1.38 -15.20
N ASP A 824 -5.52 -0.85 -16.29
CA ASP A 824 -4.32 -1.36 -16.91
C ASP A 824 -3.10 -1.04 -16.02
N PRO A 825 -2.26 -2.03 -15.67
CA PRO A 825 -1.09 -1.79 -14.82
C PRO A 825 -0.13 -0.72 -15.38
N ASP A 826 0.02 -0.64 -16.70
CA ASP A 826 0.92 0.33 -17.33
C ASP A 826 0.30 1.73 -17.35
N TYR A 827 -1.03 1.85 -17.42
CA TYR A 827 -1.74 3.12 -17.20
C TYR A 827 -1.57 3.58 -15.76
N LEU A 828 -1.82 2.72 -14.77
CA LEU A 828 -1.69 3.06 -13.35
C LEU A 828 -0.26 3.45 -12.97
N ALA A 829 0.73 2.73 -13.51
CA ALA A 829 2.14 3.06 -13.33
C ALA A 829 2.52 4.39 -14.02
N SER A 830 2.01 4.65 -15.23
CA SER A 830 2.23 5.91 -15.95
C SER A 830 1.55 7.10 -15.26
N GLN A 831 0.35 6.90 -14.70
CA GLN A 831 -0.39 7.88 -13.92
C GLN A 831 0.36 8.28 -12.65
N GLU A 832 0.82 7.31 -11.85
CA GLU A 832 1.64 7.63 -10.68
C GLU A 832 2.99 8.25 -11.09
N ALA A 833 3.59 7.83 -12.21
CA ALA A 833 4.79 8.47 -12.74
C ALA A 833 4.57 9.94 -13.11
N LEU A 834 3.47 10.29 -13.81
CA LEU A 834 3.13 11.68 -14.16
C LEU A 834 2.84 12.51 -12.89
N ARG A 835 2.06 11.96 -11.96
CA ARG A 835 1.73 12.58 -10.68
C ARG A 835 2.98 12.87 -9.85
N SER A 836 3.82 11.87 -9.62
CA SER A 836 5.10 11.99 -8.92
C SER A 836 6.03 12.99 -9.62
N LEU A 837 6.08 12.98 -10.95
CA LEU A 837 6.88 13.92 -11.74
C LEU A 837 6.40 15.38 -11.59
N MET A 838 5.10 15.63 -11.62
CA MET A 838 4.53 16.96 -11.34
C MET A 838 4.82 17.43 -9.90
N PHE A 839 4.72 16.54 -8.90
CA PHE A 839 5.04 16.90 -7.52
C PHE A 839 6.53 17.19 -7.29
N THR A 840 7.42 16.40 -7.87
CA THR A 840 8.87 16.66 -7.83
C THR A 840 9.19 18.01 -8.47
N THR A 841 8.55 18.31 -9.61
CA THR A 841 8.66 19.62 -10.27
C THR A 841 8.23 20.76 -9.37
N ALA A 842 7.03 20.69 -8.81
CA ALA A 842 6.49 21.72 -7.92
C ALA A 842 7.39 21.96 -6.68
N ARG A 843 7.93 20.90 -6.08
CA ARG A 843 8.86 20.99 -4.94
C ARG A 843 10.21 21.63 -5.33
N SER A 844 10.73 21.30 -6.51
CA SER A 844 12.00 21.85 -7.04
C SER A 844 11.93 23.34 -7.41
N ALA A 845 10.72 23.86 -7.68
CA ALA A 845 10.49 25.21 -8.19
C ALA A 845 10.59 26.35 -7.14
N ALA A 846 10.89 26.01 -5.88
CA ALA A 846 11.06 26.95 -4.78
C ALA A 846 12.12 28.05 -5.10
N PRO A 847 11.95 29.30 -4.63
CA PRO A 847 12.60 30.46 -5.22
C PRO A 847 14.10 30.60 -4.88
N THR A 848 14.94 29.86 -5.58
CA THR A 848 16.40 30.02 -5.57
C THR A 848 16.90 30.71 -6.85
N ARG A 849 16.76 32.05 -6.85
CA ARG A 849 17.20 33.01 -7.88
C ARG A 849 16.53 32.86 -9.27
N ALA A 850 16.14 34.00 -9.83
CA ALA A 850 15.78 34.06 -11.24
C ALA A 850 17.02 33.77 -12.10
N GLY A 851 17.02 32.64 -12.80
CA GLY A 851 18.02 32.33 -13.81
C GLY A 851 17.99 33.36 -14.93
N THR A 852 19.16 33.82 -15.37
CA THR A 852 19.32 34.63 -16.57
C THR A 852 18.74 33.88 -17.77
N PRO A 853 18.08 34.54 -18.75
CA PRO A 853 17.58 33.85 -19.92
C PRO A 853 18.75 33.17 -20.66
N VAL A 854 18.71 31.85 -20.75
CA VAL A 854 19.62 31.11 -21.62
C VAL A 854 19.10 31.31 -23.04
N GLU A 855 19.89 31.96 -23.90
CA GLU A 855 19.56 32.06 -25.32
C GLU A 855 19.50 30.65 -25.95
N ASN A 856 18.65 30.50 -26.96
CA ASN A 856 18.46 29.21 -27.63
C ASN A 856 19.78 28.69 -28.20
N ASP A 857 20.35 27.66 -27.57
CA ASP A 857 21.37 26.81 -28.17
C ASP A 857 20.74 25.48 -28.57
N ASP A 858 21.02 25.04 -29.81
CA ASP A 858 20.30 23.93 -30.45
C ASP A 858 20.57 22.58 -29.75
N MET A 859 19.63 22.15 -28.90
CA MET A 859 19.56 20.77 -28.40
C MET A 859 19.27 19.82 -29.57
N THR A 860 20.37 19.34 -30.18
CA THR A 860 20.44 18.50 -31.37
C THR A 860 20.07 17.05 -31.07
N GLY A 861 18.80 16.84 -30.69
CA GLY A 861 18.17 15.55 -30.45
C GLY A 861 16.73 15.50 -30.95
N THR A 862 16.41 16.21 -32.03
CA THR A 862 15.02 16.43 -32.48
C THR A 862 14.40 15.15 -33.06
N VAL A 863 13.60 14.45 -32.25
CA VAL A 863 12.55 13.56 -32.77
C VAL A 863 11.65 14.41 -33.66
N ASN A 864 11.66 14.15 -34.96
CA ASN A 864 11.07 15.06 -35.94
C ASN A 864 9.54 14.96 -35.87
N PHE A 865 8.83 16.09 -35.79
CA PHE A 865 7.36 16.13 -35.89
C PHE A 865 6.82 15.34 -37.10
N LYS A 866 7.57 15.31 -38.21
CA LYS A 866 7.24 14.50 -39.41
C LYS A 866 7.48 12.99 -39.24
N GLN A 867 8.38 12.57 -38.36
CA GLN A 867 8.59 11.16 -38.01
C GLN A 867 7.46 10.66 -37.11
N VAL A 868 7.07 11.41 -36.08
CA VAL A 868 5.93 11.04 -35.21
C VAL A 868 4.63 10.96 -36.02
N LEU A 869 4.37 11.92 -36.91
CA LEU A 869 3.21 11.89 -37.80
C LEU A 869 3.39 11.06 -39.08
N ALA A 870 4.41 10.19 -39.17
CA ALA A 870 4.63 9.36 -40.35
C ALA A 870 3.55 8.26 -40.51
N THR A 871 2.82 7.92 -39.44
CA THR A 871 1.73 6.94 -39.49
C THR A 871 0.40 7.61 -39.85
N GLY A 872 -0.41 6.93 -40.67
CA GLY A 872 -1.76 7.41 -41.01
C GLY A 872 -2.69 7.55 -39.78
N LYS A 873 -2.47 6.72 -38.75
CA LYS A 873 -3.18 6.75 -37.46
C LYS A 873 -2.91 8.04 -36.68
N HIS A 874 -1.66 8.47 -36.50
CA HIS A 874 -1.37 9.67 -35.71
C HIS A 874 -1.93 10.95 -36.35
N ILE A 875 -1.99 11.00 -37.69
CA ILE A 875 -2.69 12.07 -38.41
C ILE A 875 -4.20 12.06 -38.13
N GLN A 876 -4.82 10.88 -37.95
CA GLN A 876 -6.22 10.76 -37.56
C GLN A 876 -6.45 11.21 -36.12
N TYR A 877 -5.57 10.85 -35.18
CA TYR A 877 -5.66 11.27 -33.77
C TYR A 877 -5.49 12.78 -33.61
N LEU A 878 -4.54 13.41 -34.31
CA LEU A 878 -4.38 14.86 -34.32
C LEU A 878 -5.61 15.59 -34.91
N LYS A 879 -6.20 15.05 -35.99
CA LYS A 879 -7.46 15.58 -36.53
C LYS A 879 -8.61 15.46 -35.54
N ASN A 880 -8.70 14.33 -34.83
CA ASN A 880 -9.75 14.12 -33.84
C ASN A 880 -9.60 15.05 -32.63
N TYR A 881 -8.36 15.23 -32.14
CA TYR A 881 -8.07 16.22 -31.11
C TYR A 881 -8.57 17.62 -31.50
N ILE A 882 -8.14 18.15 -32.64
CA ILE A 882 -8.52 19.50 -33.09
C ILE A 882 -10.03 19.63 -33.30
N ALA A 883 -10.67 18.60 -33.88
CA ALA A 883 -12.08 18.68 -34.27
C ALA A 883 -13.08 18.34 -33.15
N GLN A 884 -12.70 17.55 -32.14
CA GLN A 884 -13.62 17.02 -31.11
C GLN A 884 -13.18 17.34 -29.68
N VAL A 885 -11.88 17.24 -29.37
CA VAL A 885 -11.36 17.43 -27.99
C VAL A 885 -11.11 18.90 -27.67
N ALA A 886 -10.35 19.60 -28.51
CA ALA A 886 -9.96 20.98 -28.29
C ALA A 886 -11.16 21.94 -28.03
N PRO A 887 -12.33 21.81 -28.69
CA PRO A 887 -13.51 22.62 -28.36
C PRO A 887 -14.02 22.51 -26.90
N TRP A 888 -13.69 21.45 -26.16
CA TRP A 888 -13.99 21.34 -24.72
C TRP A 888 -13.01 22.14 -23.86
N LEU A 889 -11.75 22.23 -24.31
CA LEU A 889 -10.64 22.88 -23.63
C LEU A 889 -10.65 24.40 -23.91
N ASP A 890 -11.06 24.79 -25.12
CA ASP A 890 -11.21 26.19 -25.58
C ASP A 890 -12.57 26.83 -25.20
N MET A 891 -13.40 26.16 -24.38
CA MET A 891 -14.79 26.60 -24.16
C MET A 891 -14.94 28.05 -23.66
N PHE A 892 -14.00 28.55 -22.85
CA PHE A 892 -13.91 29.96 -22.42
C PHE A 892 -12.57 30.57 -22.87
N ASP A 893 -12.19 30.29 -24.12
CA ASP A 893 -11.03 30.88 -24.80
C ASP A 893 -11.31 31.07 -26.30
N SER A 894 -11.66 32.30 -26.69
CA SER A 894 -11.92 32.67 -28.07
C SER A 894 -10.66 32.70 -28.95
N GLN A 895 -9.45 32.63 -28.37
CA GLN A 895 -8.19 32.49 -29.11
C GLN A 895 -7.90 31.04 -29.54
N GLN A 896 -8.74 30.08 -29.11
CA GLN A 896 -8.62 28.65 -29.40
C GLN A 896 -7.19 28.13 -29.15
N THR A 897 -6.67 28.38 -27.94
CA THR A 897 -5.31 28.01 -27.57
C THR A 897 -5.07 26.52 -27.75
N PHE A 898 -6.01 25.66 -27.36
CA PHE A 898 -5.90 24.22 -27.53
C PHE A 898 -6.14 23.78 -28.99
N GLY A 899 -7.02 24.44 -29.75
CA GLY A 899 -7.32 24.08 -31.14
C GLY A 899 -6.31 24.58 -32.18
N ILE A 900 -5.61 25.69 -31.90
CA ILE A 900 -4.74 26.40 -32.86
C ILE A 900 -3.31 26.55 -32.32
N GLN A 901 -3.14 27.10 -31.11
CA GLN A 901 -1.83 27.49 -30.60
C GLN A 901 -0.99 26.28 -30.16
N LEU A 902 -1.53 25.42 -29.28
CA LEU A 902 -0.83 24.22 -28.80
C LEU A 902 -0.47 23.25 -29.96
N PRO A 903 -1.33 22.96 -30.96
CA PRO A 903 -0.94 22.18 -32.14
C PRO A 903 0.15 22.81 -33.00
N ALA A 904 0.26 24.15 -33.00
CA ALA A 904 1.36 24.84 -33.66
C ALA A 904 2.67 24.73 -32.85
N LEU A 905 2.60 24.85 -31.52
CA LEU A 905 3.74 24.72 -30.60
C LEU A 905 4.25 23.27 -30.50
N ALA A 906 3.36 22.28 -30.55
CA ALA A 906 3.68 20.85 -30.58
C ALA A 906 4.65 20.44 -31.73
N LYS A 907 4.80 21.28 -32.77
CA LYS A 907 5.83 21.12 -33.81
C LYS A 907 7.26 21.18 -33.29
N LYS A 908 7.47 21.77 -32.11
CA LYS A 908 8.77 21.93 -31.45
C LYS A 908 8.82 21.22 -30.09
N SER A 909 7.75 20.58 -29.64
CA SER A 909 7.65 19.92 -28.34
C SER A 909 7.08 18.50 -28.50
N PRO A 910 7.95 17.47 -28.54
CA PRO A 910 7.54 16.06 -28.52
C PRO A 910 6.55 15.68 -27.40
N PRO A 911 6.74 16.06 -26.11
CA PRO A 911 5.78 15.68 -25.07
C PRO A 911 4.39 16.30 -25.28
N LEU A 912 4.33 17.56 -25.72
CA LEU A 912 3.05 18.21 -26.05
C LEU A 912 2.36 17.55 -27.25
N LEU A 913 3.14 17.12 -28.27
CA LEU A 913 2.60 16.35 -29.39
C LEU A 913 2.02 15.01 -28.94
N TYR A 914 2.76 14.24 -28.14
CA TYR A 914 2.28 12.95 -27.65
C TYR A 914 1.05 13.09 -26.75
N ALA A 915 1.00 14.08 -25.85
CA ALA A 915 -0.18 14.37 -25.03
C ALA A 915 -1.43 14.69 -25.89
N ILE A 916 -1.26 15.53 -26.92
CA ILE A 916 -2.32 15.85 -27.91
C ILE A 916 -2.80 14.60 -28.66
N LEU A 917 -1.88 13.73 -29.09
CA LEU A 917 -2.20 12.50 -29.78
C LEU A 917 -2.88 11.48 -28.86
N ALA A 918 -2.43 11.34 -27.61
CA ALA A 918 -2.96 10.40 -26.63
C ALA A 918 -4.45 10.68 -26.35
N ILE A 919 -4.81 11.93 -26.01
CA ILE A 919 -6.22 12.27 -25.73
C ILE A 919 -7.07 12.24 -27.01
N GLY A 920 -6.47 12.56 -28.17
CA GLY A 920 -7.11 12.44 -29.48
C GLY A 920 -7.45 10.99 -29.86
N ALA A 921 -6.55 10.04 -29.56
CA ALA A 921 -6.77 8.61 -29.72
C ALA A 921 -7.81 8.08 -28.72
N ARG A 922 -7.63 8.41 -27.43
CA ARG A 922 -8.53 7.99 -26.35
C ARG A 922 -9.98 8.40 -26.59
N GLN A 923 -10.19 9.60 -27.13
CA GLN A 923 -11.53 10.10 -27.46
C GLN A 923 -12.22 9.25 -28.55
N LEU A 924 -11.49 8.82 -29.59
CA LEU A 924 -12.03 7.88 -30.58
C LEU A 924 -12.34 6.54 -29.95
N GLU A 925 -11.44 6.00 -29.12
CA GLU A 925 -11.63 4.70 -28.46
C GLU A 925 -12.91 4.66 -27.63
N ARG A 926 -13.18 5.69 -26.80
CA ARG A 926 -14.43 5.80 -26.02
C ARG A 926 -15.66 6.00 -26.91
N LYS A 927 -15.59 6.89 -27.91
CA LYS A 927 -16.74 7.26 -28.75
C LYS A 927 -17.15 6.15 -29.72
N ASP A 928 -16.18 5.55 -30.40
CA ASP A 928 -16.39 4.47 -31.38
C ASP A 928 -16.41 3.08 -30.71
N LYS A 929 -16.23 3.04 -29.38
CA LYS A 929 -16.26 1.83 -28.52
C LYS A 929 -15.20 0.78 -28.90
N ILE A 930 -14.00 1.24 -29.24
CA ILE A 930 -12.88 0.40 -29.64
C ILE A 930 -12.18 -0.15 -28.38
N GLN A 931 -12.39 -1.42 -28.07
CA GLN A 931 -11.84 -2.06 -26.87
C GLN A 931 -10.48 -2.76 -27.06
N SER A 932 -9.93 -2.80 -28.27
CA SER A 932 -8.68 -3.52 -28.61
C SER A 932 -7.57 -2.62 -29.15
N SER A 933 -7.57 -1.35 -28.72
CA SER A 933 -6.58 -0.33 -29.08
C SER A 933 -5.82 0.07 -27.83
N PHE A 934 -4.50 -0.10 -27.85
CA PHE A 934 -3.58 0.42 -26.82
C PHE A 934 -2.87 1.69 -27.29
N ASP A 935 -3.16 2.17 -28.51
CA ASP A 935 -2.55 3.37 -29.11
C ASP A 935 -2.60 4.58 -28.16
N SER A 936 -3.73 4.82 -27.46
CA SER A 936 -3.82 5.92 -26.50
C SER A 936 -2.94 5.75 -25.25
N LEU A 937 -2.70 4.51 -24.82
CA LEU A 937 -1.86 4.18 -23.66
C LEU A 937 -0.38 4.31 -24.01
N GLU A 938 0.04 3.76 -25.16
CA GLU A 938 1.39 3.94 -25.70
C GLU A 938 1.72 5.43 -25.84
N LEU A 939 0.83 6.23 -26.44
CA LEU A 939 1.01 7.67 -26.60
C LEU A 939 1.02 8.44 -25.27
N TYR A 940 0.28 7.99 -24.25
CA TYR A 940 0.26 8.56 -22.91
C TYR A 940 1.59 8.30 -22.18
N SER A 941 2.06 7.05 -22.17
CA SER A 941 3.36 6.67 -21.60
C SER A 941 4.54 7.37 -22.29
N GLU A 942 4.51 7.49 -23.63
CA GLU A 942 5.51 8.22 -24.40
C GLU A 942 5.51 9.73 -24.09
N ALA A 943 4.35 10.36 -23.89
CA ALA A 943 4.28 11.75 -23.45
C ALA A 943 4.97 11.96 -22.10
N ILE A 944 4.76 11.05 -21.14
CA ILE A 944 5.36 11.10 -19.81
C ILE A 944 6.87 10.84 -19.87
N ARG A 945 7.30 9.89 -20.72
CA ARG A 945 8.72 9.60 -20.95
C ARG A 945 9.48 10.81 -21.49
N GLU A 946 8.88 11.56 -22.41
CA GLU A 946 9.44 12.80 -22.98
C GLU A 946 9.29 14.02 -22.04
N LEU A 947 8.35 14.01 -21.09
CA LEU A 947 8.23 15.05 -20.05
C LEU A 947 9.34 14.95 -18.99
N LYS A 948 9.75 13.73 -18.62
CA LYS A 948 10.70 13.45 -17.54
C LYS A 948 12.00 14.29 -17.58
N PRO A 949 12.68 14.50 -18.72
CA PRO A 949 13.90 15.33 -18.78
C PRO A 949 13.65 16.85 -18.86
N LEU A 950 12.42 17.33 -19.11
CA LEU A 950 12.15 18.73 -19.47
C LEU A 950 11.50 19.55 -18.36
N LEU A 951 10.95 18.91 -17.33
CA LEU A 951 10.09 19.56 -16.32
C LEU A 951 10.80 20.52 -15.34
N GLN A 952 12.14 20.56 -15.33
CA GLN A 952 12.88 21.60 -14.59
C GLN A 952 12.79 22.99 -15.26
N ALA A 953 12.44 23.06 -16.54
CA ALA A 953 12.18 24.33 -17.21
C ALA A 953 10.76 24.82 -16.89
N ARG A 954 10.61 26.13 -16.64
CA ARG A 954 9.30 26.82 -16.58
C ARG A 954 8.67 26.98 -17.98
N ASP A 955 8.67 25.90 -18.76
CA ASP A 955 8.20 25.90 -20.15
C ASP A 955 6.68 25.75 -20.23
N VAL A 956 6.06 26.66 -20.97
CA VAL A 956 4.64 26.68 -21.31
C VAL A 956 4.18 25.39 -22.00
N HIS A 957 5.03 24.77 -22.84
CA HIS A 957 4.67 23.52 -23.54
C HIS A 957 4.49 22.36 -22.58
N VAL A 958 5.34 22.31 -21.57
CA VAL A 958 5.41 21.26 -20.56
C VAL A 958 4.19 21.34 -19.64
N ILE A 959 3.88 22.54 -19.13
CA ILE A 959 2.69 22.78 -18.30
C ILE A 959 1.41 22.47 -19.09
N ALA A 960 1.34 22.87 -20.37
CA ALA A 960 0.21 22.55 -21.24
C ALA A 960 0.05 21.04 -21.48
N ALA A 961 1.15 20.31 -21.66
CA ALA A 961 1.12 18.85 -21.82
C ALA A 961 0.58 18.16 -20.56
N CYS A 962 1.05 18.54 -19.37
CA CYS A 962 0.54 18.01 -18.10
C CYS A 962 -0.99 18.21 -17.97
N VAL A 963 -1.50 19.41 -18.25
CA VAL A 963 -2.96 19.68 -18.17
C VAL A 963 -3.77 18.86 -19.19
N ILE A 964 -3.22 18.61 -20.38
CA ILE A 964 -3.86 17.73 -21.39
C ILE A 964 -3.89 16.27 -20.89
N LEU A 965 -2.80 15.78 -20.28
CA LEU A 965 -2.73 14.43 -19.72
C LEU A 965 -3.69 14.26 -18.53
N CYS A 966 -3.77 15.23 -17.61
CA CYS A 966 -4.77 15.25 -16.54
C CYS A 966 -6.21 15.26 -17.09
N CYS A 967 -6.46 15.91 -18.24
CA CYS A 967 -7.76 15.86 -18.91
C CYS A 967 -8.06 14.47 -19.50
N LEU A 968 -7.05 13.78 -20.02
CA LEU A 968 -7.15 12.38 -20.46
C LEU A 968 -7.50 11.45 -19.29
N GLU A 969 -6.88 11.63 -18.13
CA GLU A 969 -7.19 10.85 -16.92
C GLU A 969 -8.62 11.08 -16.43
N MET A 970 -9.04 12.34 -16.29
CA MET A 970 -10.42 12.72 -15.95
C MET A 970 -11.46 12.18 -16.96
N PHE A 971 -11.06 11.96 -18.20
CA PHE A 971 -11.87 11.35 -19.26
C PHE A 971 -11.86 9.81 -19.24
N SER A 972 -10.82 9.20 -18.67
CA SER A 972 -10.55 7.76 -18.76
C SER A 972 -10.92 7.00 -17.49
N ALA A 973 -10.61 7.55 -16.32
CA ALA A 973 -10.71 6.91 -15.02
C ALA A 973 -12.00 7.28 -14.25
N SER A 974 -12.06 6.89 -12.97
CA SER A 974 -13.21 7.18 -12.12
C SER A 974 -13.29 8.67 -11.80
N ALA A 975 -14.40 9.31 -12.17
CA ALA A 975 -14.65 10.71 -11.82
C ALA A 975 -14.64 10.99 -10.30
N GLN A 976 -14.79 9.96 -9.45
CA GLN A 976 -14.67 10.09 -8.00
C GLN A 976 -13.22 10.31 -7.53
N ASP A 977 -12.23 9.86 -8.32
CA ASP A 977 -10.79 9.96 -8.02
C ASP A 977 -10.13 11.22 -8.61
N TRP A 978 -10.95 12.21 -8.96
CA TRP A 978 -10.54 13.48 -9.58
C TRP A 978 -9.39 14.20 -8.85
N ARG A 979 -9.27 14.02 -7.53
CA ARG A 979 -8.17 14.60 -6.74
C ARG A 979 -6.82 14.04 -7.17
N HIS A 980 -6.75 12.72 -7.35
CA HIS A 980 -5.53 12.03 -7.72
C HIS A 980 -5.01 12.52 -9.08
N HIS A 981 -5.93 12.75 -10.02
CA HIS A 981 -5.64 13.22 -11.39
C HIS A 981 -5.20 14.69 -11.47
N LEU A 982 -5.65 15.56 -10.54
CA LEU A 982 -5.49 17.02 -10.68
C LEU A 982 -4.46 17.66 -9.73
N GLU A 983 -4.16 17.08 -8.57
CA GLU A 983 -3.34 17.76 -7.55
C GLU A 983 -1.88 18.01 -7.97
N GLY A 984 -1.34 17.22 -8.91
CA GLY A 984 -0.02 17.49 -9.49
C GLY A 984 0.00 18.80 -10.28
N CYS A 985 -1.03 19.07 -11.11
CA CYS A 985 -1.19 20.36 -11.79
C CYS A 985 -1.43 21.50 -10.81
N ALA A 986 -2.20 21.27 -9.74
CA ALA A 986 -2.40 22.25 -8.67
C ALA A 986 -1.05 22.71 -8.08
N ALA A 987 -0.21 21.74 -7.68
CA ALA A 987 1.10 22.01 -7.11
C ALA A 987 2.04 22.72 -8.11
N VAL A 988 2.05 22.31 -9.38
CA VAL A 988 2.85 22.95 -10.45
C VAL A 988 2.44 24.41 -10.65
N PHE A 989 1.15 24.72 -10.65
CA PHE A 989 0.68 26.10 -10.79
C PHE A 989 1.00 26.97 -9.58
N GLU A 990 0.79 26.48 -8.36
CA GLU A 990 1.14 27.21 -7.13
C GLU A 990 2.64 27.51 -7.09
N ALA A 991 3.48 26.52 -7.42
CA ALA A 991 4.94 26.66 -7.38
C ALA A 991 5.52 27.55 -8.49
N PHE A 992 4.89 27.60 -9.67
CA PHE A 992 5.28 28.48 -10.78
C PHE A 992 4.54 29.84 -10.79
N GLY A 993 3.58 30.07 -9.89
CA GLY A 993 2.79 31.30 -9.81
C GLY A 993 1.78 31.47 -10.95
N VAL A 994 1.40 30.38 -11.61
CA VAL A 994 0.42 30.38 -12.71
C VAL A 994 -0.99 30.51 -12.14
N ASN A 995 -1.76 31.46 -12.66
CA ASN A 995 -3.08 31.80 -12.16
C ASN A 995 -4.00 32.26 -13.32
N GLY A 996 -5.26 32.60 -13.03
CA GLY A 996 -6.25 32.96 -14.04
C GLY A 996 -5.95 34.25 -14.83
N PHE A 997 -4.88 34.96 -14.48
CA PHE A 997 -4.43 36.20 -15.10
C PHE A 997 -2.94 36.16 -15.51
N SER A 998 -2.36 34.96 -15.60
CA SER A 998 -1.10 34.74 -16.34
C SER A 998 -1.26 35.18 -17.81
N SER A 999 -0.15 35.43 -18.52
CA SER A 999 -0.22 35.86 -19.93
C SER A 999 -0.36 34.69 -20.91
N ASP A 1000 -0.88 35.00 -22.09
CA ASP A 1000 -0.87 34.13 -23.27
C ASP A 1000 -1.45 32.73 -22.99
N VAL A 1001 -0.82 31.69 -23.54
CA VAL A 1001 -1.23 30.28 -23.45
C VAL A 1001 -1.49 29.81 -22.01
N LEU A 1002 -0.74 30.33 -21.02
CA LEU A 1002 -0.88 29.89 -19.62
C LEU A 1002 -2.22 30.30 -19.02
N GLN A 1003 -2.86 31.38 -19.50
CA GLN A 1003 -4.20 31.76 -19.07
C GLN A 1003 -5.24 30.70 -19.45
N ALA A 1004 -5.24 30.28 -20.72
CA ALA A 1004 -6.16 29.27 -21.23
C ALA A 1004 -5.91 27.90 -20.58
N VAL A 1005 -4.64 27.53 -20.38
CA VAL A 1005 -4.24 26.30 -19.70
C VAL A 1005 -4.71 26.28 -18.23
N PHE A 1006 -4.55 27.39 -17.50
CA PHE A 1006 -5.07 27.51 -16.13
C PHE A 1006 -6.59 27.42 -16.08
N TRP A 1007 -7.31 28.16 -16.94
CA TRP A 1007 -8.78 28.12 -16.94
C TRP A 1007 -9.37 26.78 -17.40
N CYS A 1008 -8.64 26.02 -18.22
CA CYS A 1008 -8.99 24.63 -18.52
C CYS A 1008 -8.93 23.75 -17.26
N TYR A 1009 -7.81 23.79 -16.53
CA TYR A 1009 -7.67 23.10 -15.24
C TYR A 1009 -8.73 23.55 -14.23
N ALA A 1010 -8.96 24.86 -14.07
CA ALA A 1010 -9.87 25.40 -13.07
C ALA A 1010 -11.31 24.86 -13.23
N ARG A 1011 -11.75 24.60 -14.48
CA ARG A 1011 -13.04 23.96 -14.75
C ARG A 1011 -13.05 22.48 -14.37
N MET A 1012 -11.94 21.76 -14.52
CA MET A 1012 -11.81 20.37 -14.02
C MET A 1012 -11.81 20.32 -12.49
N ASP A 1013 -11.14 21.27 -11.83
CA ASP A 1013 -11.10 21.41 -10.36
C ASP A 1013 -12.50 21.71 -9.79
N VAL A 1014 -13.26 22.64 -10.41
CA VAL A 1014 -14.68 22.85 -10.07
C VAL A 1014 -15.52 21.60 -10.30
N CYS A 1015 -15.32 20.89 -11.42
CA CYS A 1015 -16.04 19.64 -11.69
C CYS A 1015 -15.81 18.63 -10.56
N GLY A 1016 -14.56 18.47 -10.11
CA GLY A 1016 -14.18 17.65 -8.96
C GLY A 1016 -14.84 18.07 -7.64
N ALA A 1017 -14.78 19.36 -7.32
CA ALA A 1017 -15.44 19.88 -6.12
C ALA A 1017 -16.97 19.65 -6.14
N LEU A 1018 -17.63 19.80 -7.29
CA LEU A 1018 -19.05 19.45 -7.49
C LEU A 1018 -19.30 17.93 -7.41
N ILE A 1019 -18.33 17.10 -7.78
CA ILE A 1019 -18.43 15.64 -7.64
C ILE A 1019 -18.47 15.21 -6.17
N SER A 1020 -17.72 15.91 -5.31
CA SER A 1020 -17.65 15.64 -3.86
C SER A 1020 -18.93 15.92 -3.07
N ASP A 1021 -19.98 16.47 -3.70
CA ASP A 1021 -21.24 16.90 -3.07
C ASP A 1021 -21.05 17.85 -1.86
N GLY A 1022 -20.02 18.69 -1.91
CA GLY A 1022 -19.69 19.62 -0.83
C GLY A 1022 -18.97 19.00 0.36
N THR A 1023 -18.44 17.77 0.24
CA THR A 1023 -17.46 17.24 1.20
C THR A 1023 -16.08 17.87 1.00
N GLU A 1024 -15.68 18.14 -0.24
CA GLU A 1024 -14.40 18.76 -0.61
C GLU A 1024 -14.57 20.09 -1.36
N SER A 1025 -13.52 20.91 -1.32
CA SER A 1025 -13.38 22.12 -2.14
C SER A 1025 -12.44 21.87 -3.33
N THR A 1026 -12.21 22.88 -4.16
CA THR A 1026 -11.17 22.86 -5.19
C THR A 1026 -9.79 22.68 -4.56
N LEU A 1027 -8.89 22.00 -5.28
CA LEU A 1027 -7.52 21.71 -4.84
C LEU A 1027 -6.70 23.00 -4.71
N LEU A 1028 -6.77 23.87 -5.72
CA LEU A 1028 -6.32 25.24 -5.56
C LEU A 1028 -7.46 26.06 -4.93
N ARG A 1029 -7.20 26.67 -3.78
CA ARG A 1029 -8.14 27.65 -3.21
C ARG A 1029 -8.37 28.78 -4.21
N PRO A 1030 -9.62 29.25 -4.41
CA PRO A 1030 -9.91 30.32 -5.36
C PRO A 1030 -9.07 31.59 -5.17
N SER A 1031 -8.64 31.91 -3.95
CA SER A 1031 -7.72 33.04 -3.69
C SER A 1031 -6.41 32.97 -4.47
N ALA A 1032 -5.90 31.76 -4.78
CA ALA A 1032 -4.71 31.54 -5.58
C ALA A 1032 -4.95 31.69 -7.10
N TRP A 1033 -6.21 31.85 -7.54
CA TRP A 1033 -6.57 32.01 -8.95
C TRP A 1033 -6.49 33.47 -9.40
N LEU A 1034 -6.37 34.40 -8.44
CA LEU A 1034 -6.17 35.83 -8.65
C LEU A 1034 -4.66 36.17 -8.63
N PRO A 1035 -4.24 37.32 -9.17
CA PRO A 1035 -2.87 37.82 -9.01
C PRO A 1035 -2.53 38.03 -7.53
N HIS A 1036 -1.26 37.81 -7.18
CA HIS A 1036 -0.78 37.95 -5.81
C HIS A 1036 -1.09 39.34 -5.22
N GLY A 1037 -1.80 39.38 -4.10
CA GLY A 1037 -2.18 40.60 -3.39
C GLY A 1037 -3.56 41.16 -3.76
N VAL A 1038 -4.25 40.61 -4.75
CA VAL A 1038 -5.66 40.93 -5.07
C VAL A 1038 -6.58 40.20 -4.08
N THR A 1039 -7.57 40.90 -3.51
CA THR A 1039 -8.52 40.28 -2.56
C THR A 1039 -9.80 39.79 -3.24
N ASP A 1040 -10.57 38.95 -2.53
CA ASP A 1040 -11.94 38.55 -2.91
C ASP A 1040 -12.88 39.74 -3.20
N GLN A 1041 -12.60 40.94 -2.67
CA GLN A 1041 -13.40 42.14 -2.88
C GLN A 1041 -13.06 42.82 -4.22
N ASP A 1042 -11.80 42.72 -4.64
CA ASP A 1042 -11.28 43.33 -5.87
C ASP A 1042 -11.54 42.44 -7.11
N ALA A 1043 -11.81 41.14 -6.90
CA ALA A 1043 -12.01 40.16 -7.95
C ALA A 1043 -13.05 40.57 -9.01
N ASP A 1044 -14.21 41.09 -8.60
CA ASP A 1044 -15.27 41.54 -9.51
C ASP A 1044 -14.78 42.65 -10.47
N ALA A 1045 -14.05 43.65 -9.94
CA ALA A 1045 -13.45 44.70 -10.73
C ALA A 1045 -12.34 44.18 -11.66
N LEU A 1046 -11.52 43.24 -11.18
CA LEU A 1046 -10.44 42.62 -11.95
C LEU A 1046 -10.98 41.84 -13.16
N PHE A 1047 -11.95 40.93 -12.96
CA PHE A 1047 -12.55 40.18 -14.07
C PHE A 1047 -13.20 41.11 -15.10
N ARG A 1048 -13.88 42.18 -14.65
CA ARG A 1048 -14.51 43.18 -15.55
C ARG A 1048 -13.50 43.99 -16.35
N SER A 1049 -12.35 44.32 -15.78
CA SER A 1049 -11.32 45.14 -16.43
C SER A 1049 -10.78 44.54 -17.74
N SER A 1050 -10.91 43.21 -17.90
CA SER A 1050 -10.50 42.49 -19.11
C SER A 1050 -11.32 42.84 -20.37
N ASN A 1051 -12.58 43.28 -20.20
CA ASN A 1051 -13.53 43.60 -21.28
C ASN A 1051 -13.72 42.52 -22.37
N VAL A 1052 -13.34 41.26 -22.13
CA VAL A 1052 -13.55 40.14 -23.07
C VAL A 1052 -14.61 39.16 -22.53
N PRO A 1053 -15.52 38.64 -23.38
CA PRO A 1053 -16.54 37.67 -22.96
C PRO A 1053 -15.95 36.48 -22.18
N ASP A 1054 -14.84 35.91 -22.66
CA ASP A 1054 -14.18 34.73 -22.07
C ASP A 1054 -13.88 34.89 -20.57
N MET A 1055 -13.29 36.02 -20.18
CA MET A 1055 -12.97 36.28 -18.77
C MET A 1055 -14.21 36.57 -17.93
N TYR A 1056 -15.30 37.07 -18.53
CA TYR A 1056 -16.60 37.15 -17.86
C TYR A 1056 -17.21 35.76 -17.61
N ALA A 1057 -17.00 34.80 -18.51
CA ALA A 1057 -17.38 33.40 -18.30
C ALA A 1057 -16.48 32.70 -17.26
N ASN A 1058 -15.16 32.93 -17.29
CA ASN A 1058 -14.24 32.44 -16.27
C ASN A 1058 -14.56 32.98 -14.87
N PHE A 1059 -15.10 34.21 -14.77
CA PHE A 1059 -15.60 34.72 -13.49
C PHE A 1059 -16.78 33.89 -12.92
N ALA A 1060 -17.63 33.30 -13.77
CA ALA A 1060 -18.67 32.36 -13.31
C ALA A 1060 -18.06 31.06 -12.74
N VAL A 1061 -16.94 30.58 -13.31
CA VAL A 1061 -16.17 29.45 -12.78
C VAL A 1061 -15.60 29.80 -11.40
N TYR A 1062 -14.99 30.97 -11.26
CA TYR A 1062 -14.47 31.49 -9.99
C TYR A 1062 -15.56 31.55 -8.91
N LEU A 1063 -16.73 32.14 -9.22
CA LEU A 1063 -17.85 32.24 -8.26
C LEU A 1063 -18.44 30.85 -7.90
N CYS A 1064 -18.40 29.89 -8.83
CA CYS A 1064 -18.77 28.50 -8.55
C CYS A 1064 -17.75 27.81 -7.63
N ALA A 1065 -16.45 28.03 -7.84
CA ALA A 1065 -15.39 27.56 -6.95
C ALA A 1065 -15.51 28.15 -5.54
N LYS A 1066 -15.75 29.46 -5.41
CA LYS A 1066 -16.06 30.12 -4.12
C LYS A 1066 -17.31 29.55 -3.44
N THR A 1067 -18.30 29.13 -4.23
CA THR A 1067 -19.49 28.46 -3.68
C THR A 1067 -19.12 27.09 -3.12
N CYS A 1068 -18.36 26.28 -3.87
CA CYS A 1068 -17.89 24.97 -3.38
C CYS A 1068 -16.98 25.09 -2.15
N GLU A 1069 -16.08 26.07 -2.11
CA GLU A 1069 -15.29 26.46 -0.91
C GLU A 1069 -16.19 26.75 0.29
N LEU A 1070 -17.20 27.61 0.15
CA LEU A 1070 -18.08 27.97 1.25
C LEU A 1070 -18.94 26.79 1.76
N ILE A 1071 -19.41 25.92 0.86
CA ILE A 1071 -20.18 24.73 1.24
C ILE A 1071 -19.29 23.70 1.95
N SER A 1072 -18.11 23.38 1.38
CA SER A 1072 -17.18 22.44 2.00
C SER A 1072 -16.66 22.95 3.35
N ASP A 1073 -16.30 24.23 3.45
CA ASP A 1073 -15.92 24.83 4.72
C ASP A 1073 -17.03 24.71 5.77
N ARG A 1074 -18.28 24.93 5.35
CA ARG A 1074 -19.41 24.85 6.27
C ARG A 1074 -19.67 23.43 6.74
N ASN A 1075 -19.67 22.46 5.83
CA ASN A 1075 -19.87 21.05 6.15
C ASN A 1075 -18.74 20.53 7.05
N LYS A 1076 -17.48 20.83 6.72
CA LYS A 1076 -16.32 20.50 7.56
C LYS A 1076 -16.42 21.11 8.97
N TYR A 1077 -16.89 22.35 9.10
CA TYR A 1077 -17.13 22.98 10.41
C TYR A 1077 -18.29 22.30 11.18
N THR A 1078 -19.43 22.06 10.55
CA THR A 1078 -20.65 21.61 11.26
C THR A 1078 -20.77 20.11 11.46
N GLU A 1079 -20.23 19.30 10.54
CA GLU A 1079 -20.37 17.85 10.53
C GLU A 1079 -19.09 17.16 11.04
N LEU A 1080 -17.91 17.73 10.73
CA LEU A 1080 -16.60 17.17 11.11
C LEU A 1080 -15.91 17.95 12.25
N GLY A 1081 -16.50 19.05 12.74
CA GLY A 1081 -15.96 19.85 13.84
C GLY A 1081 -14.65 20.59 13.53
N ALA A 1082 -14.34 20.83 12.25
CA ALA A 1082 -13.07 21.44 11.85
C ALA A 1082 -12.97 22.92 12.26
N GLU A 1083 -11.85 23.32 12.88
CA GLU A 1083 -11.55 24.70 13.30
C GLU A 1083 -11.12 25.60 12.12
N ASN A 1084 -11.86 25.58 11.01
CA ASN A 1084 -11.57 26.39 9.81
C ASN A 1084 -12.14 27.82 9.84
N GLY A 1085 -12.73 28.25 10.97
CA GLY A 1085 -13.35 29.56 11.14
C GLY A 1085 -14.69 29.75 10.40
N CYS A 1086 -15.30 28.71 9.83
CA CYS A 1086 -16.62 28.81 9.18
C CYS A 1086 -17.79 28.69 10.17
N ASP A 1087 -17.72 29.47 11.26
CA ASP A 1087 -18.78 29.56 12.26
C ASP A 1087 -20.09 30.13 11.66
N ALA A 1088 -21.17 30.15 12.45
CA ALA A 1088 -22.48 30.60 11.94
C ALA A 1088 -22.50 32.06 11.45
N GLN A 1089 -21.72 32.95 12.06
CA GLN A 1089 -21.62 34.36 11.70
C GLN A 1089 -20.75 34.55 10.46
N GLN A 1090 -19.60 33.88 10.40
CA GLN A 1090 -18.68 33.92 9.25
C GLN A 1090 -19.31 33.26 8.02
N PHE A 1091 -20.02 32.14 8.19
CA PHE A 1091 -20.80 31.52 7.13
C PHE A 1091 -21.85 32.48 6.57
N GLN A 1092 -22.65 33.13 7.43
CA GLN A 1092 -23.67 34.10 7.00
C GLN A 1092 -23.05 35.30 6.27
N ALA A 1093 -21.90 35.82 6.73
CA ALA A 1093 -21.21 36.94 6.08
C ALA A 1093 -20.64 36.55 4.70
N ARG A 1094 -19.99 35.38 4.58
CA ARG A 1094 -19.48 34.83 3.32
C ARG A 1094 -20.63 34.52 2.34
N TRP A 1095 -21.71 33.93 2.84
CA TRP A 1095 -22.92 33.60 2.07
C TRP A 1095 -23.54 34.84 1.44
N SER A 1096 -23.80 35.89 2.22
CA SER A 1096 -24.40 37.13 1.70
C SER A 1096 -23.51 37.80 0.66
N ARG A 1097 -22.20 37.92 0.93
CA ARG A 1097 -21.24 38.51 -0.03
C ARG A 1097 -21.23 37.75 -1.36
N LEU A 1098 -21.22 36.42 -1.32
CA LEU A 1098 -21.16 35.60 -2.52
C LEU A 1098 -22.50 35.61 -3.28
N TRP A 1099 -23.62 35.70 -2.56
CA TRP A 1099 -24.95 35.92 -3.15
C TRP A 1099 -25.02 37.25 -3.90
N ASP A 1100 -24.52 38.33 -3.30
CA ASP A 1100 -24.44 39.65 -3.93
C ASP A 1100 -23.50 39.66 -5.13
N GLN A 1101 -22.35 38.96 -5.07
CA GLN A 1101 -21.44 38.80 -6.20
C GLN A 1101 -22.08 38.04 -7.37
N LEU A 1102 -22.84 36.96 -7.11
CA LEU A 1102 -23.61 36.25 -8.13
C LEU A 1102 -24.72 37.11 -8.73
N ALA A 1103 -25.43 37.89 -7.91
CA ALA A 1103 -26.43 38.84 -8.40
C ALA A 1103 -25.80 39.91 -9.30
N ASN A 1104 -24.66 40.46 -8.90
CA ASN A 1104 -23.89 41.45 -9.66
C ASN A 1104 -23.32 40.87 -10.98
N TRP A 1105 -22.85 39.62 -10.98
CA TRP A 1105 -22.46 38.90 -12.21
C TRP A 1105 -23.67 38.73 -13.15
N SER A 1106 -24.85 38.41 -12.61
CA SER A 1106 -26.04 38.26 -13.44
C SER A 1106 -26.54 39.59 -14.02
N LEU A 1107 -26.49 40.68 -13.25
CA LEU A 1107 -26.97 42.00 -13.69
C LEU A 1107 -26.06 42.63 -14.76
N CYS A 1108 -24.77 42.35 -14.73
CA CYS A 1108 -23.77 43.04 -15.56
C CYS A 1108 -23.19 42.19 -16.70
N ARG A 1109 -23.84 41.09 -17.07
CA ARG A 1109 -23.43 40.27 -18.23
C ARG A 1109 -23.31 41.14 -19.49
N PRO A 1110 -22.17 41.08 -20.23
CA PRO A 1110 -22.06 41.57 -21.59
C PRO A 1110 -23.20 41.04 -22.48
N CYS A 1111 -23.54 41.73 -23.58
CA CYS A 1111 -24.68 41.33 -24.40
C CYS A 1111 -24.49 39.94 -25.03
N GLU A 1112 -23.25 39.55 -25.32
CA GLU A 1112 -22.84 38.22 -25.79
C GLU A 1112 -23.13 37.11 -24.76
N MET A 1113 -23.18 37.47 -23.47
CA MET A 1113 -23.46 36.57 -22.34
C MET A 1113 -24.95 36.47 -22.00
N GLN A 1114 -25.80 37.27 -22.64
CA GLN A 1114 -27.25 37.24 -22.45
C GLN A 1114 -27.90 36.23 -23.39
N ALA A 1115 -29.04 35.68 -22.98
CA ALA A 1115 -29.81 34.79 -23.85
C ALA A 1115 -30.38 35.60 -25.02
N VAL A 1116 -30.28 35.06 -26.23
CA VAL A 1116 -30.86 35.64 -27.45
C VAL A 1116 -32.38 35.61 -27.36
N GLU A 1117 -32.92 34.50 -26.87
CA GLU A 1117 -34.34 34.25 -26.70
C GLU A 1117 -34.56 33.30 -25.51
N CYS A 1118 -35.65 33.50 -24.76
CA CYS A 1118 -35.99 32.73 -23.57
C CYS A 1118 -37.49 32.37 -23.60
N THR A 1119 -37.83 31.35 -24.37
CA THR A 1119 -39.22 30.91 -24.55
C THR A 1119 -39.65 29.97 -23.42
N ASN A 1120 -40.79 30.26 -22.79
CA ASN A 1120 -41.37 29.44 -21.72
C ASN A 1120 -42.06 28.18 -22.29
N THR A 1121 -41.27 27.15 -22.57
CA THR A 1121 -41.74 25.81 -22.95
C THR A 1121 -41.92 24.90 -21.74
N THR A 1122 -42.67 23.81 -21.90
CA THR A 1122 -42.82 22.75 -20.89
C THR A 1122 -42.06 21.48 -21.30
N PRO A 1123 -41.44 20.76 -20.33
CA PRO A 1123 -41.41 21.07 -18.91
C PRO A 1123 -40.27 22.02 -18.48
N PHE A 1124 -39.33 22.31 -19.39
CA PHE A 1124 -38.23 23.27 -19.21
C PHE A 1124 -38.30 24.39 -20.26
N PRO A 1125 -37.91 25.64 -19.91
CA PRO A 1125 -37.81 26.73 -20.87
C PRO A 1125 -36.70 26.48 -21.90
N GLN A 1126 -36.88 26.95 -23.13
CA GLN A 1126 -35.83 27.01 -24.14
C GLN A 1126 -35.08 28.33 -23.98
N ILE A 1127 -33.78 28.25 -23.67
CA ILE A 1127 -32.93 29.42 -23.41
C ILE A 1127 -31.73 29.30 -24.33
N PHE A 1128 -31.75 30.04 -25.43
CA PHE A 1128 -30.73 29.96 -26.47
C PHE A 1128 -29.69 31.07 -26.31
N PHE A 1129 -28.41 30.71 -26.44
CA PHE A 1129 -27.29 31.64 -26.42
C PHE A 1129 -26.56 31.62 -27.76
N ALA A 1130 -26.26 32.80 -28.32
CA ALA A 1130 -25.44 32.91 -29.53
C ALA A 1130 -23.97 32.58 -29.28
N HIS A 1131 -23.45 32.92 -28.10
CA HIS A 1131 -22.05 32.71 -27.73
C HIS A 1131 -21.89 31.43 -26.90
N TRP A 1132 -20.98 30.54 -27.29
CA TRP A 1132 -20.80 29.25 -26.60
C TRP A 1132 -20.36 29.43 -25.14
N ALA A 1133 -19.48 30.40 -24.87
CA ALA A 1133 -19.05 30.73 -23.51
C ALA A 1133 -20.21 31.17 -22.58
N ALA A 1134 -21.33 31.65 -23.13
CA ALA A 1134 -22.51 32.01 -22.35
C ALA A 1134 -23.32 30.80 -21.87
N ILE A 1135 -23.26 29.67 -22.60
CA ILE A 1135 -24.00 28.44 -22.27
C ILE A 1135 -23.55 27.94 -20.89
N SER A 1136 -22.27 27.59 -20.75
CA SER A 1136 -21.77 26.94 -19.53
C SER A 1136 -21.49 27.91 -18.39
N SER A 1137 -21.20 29.19 -18.66
CA SER A 1137 -21.10 30.18 -17.59
C SER A 1137 -22.46 30.45 -16.92
N ASN A 1138 -23.56 30.53 -17.69
CA ASN A 1138 -24.90 30.64 -17.11
C ASN A 1138 -25.38 29.33 -16.44
N GLN A 1139 -24.97 28.15 -16.92
CA GLN A 1139 -25.19 26.87 -16.20
C GLN A 1139 -24.49 26.89 -14.83
N LEU A 1140 -23.20 27.29 -14.76
CA LEU A 1140 -22.44 27.36 -13.52
C LEU A 1140 -23.00 28.43 -12.56
N TYR A 1141 -23.39 29.60 -13.06
CA TYR A 1141 -24.10 30.62 -12.28
C TYR A 1141 -25.36 30.06 -11.61
N HIS A 1142 -26.23 29.39 -12.38
CA HIS A 1142 -27.44 28.80 -11.82
C HIS A 1142 -27.15 27.65 -10.84
N THR A 1143 -26.10 26.87 -11.09
CA THR A 1143 -25.62 25.83 -10.17
C THR A 1143 -25.19 26.42 -8.83
N SER A 1144 -24.40 27.51 -8.85
CA SER A 1144 -24.00 28.25 -7.65
C SER A 1144 -25.19 28.80 -6.87
N CYS A 1145 -26.19 29.38 -7.57
CA CYS A 1145 -27.43 29.83 -6.94
C CYS A 1145 -28.21 28.69 -6.27
N VAL A 1146 -28.29 27.51 -6.90
CA VAL A 1146 -28.95 26.32 -6.31
C VAL A 1146 -28.22 25.89 -5.03
N LEU A 1147 -26.89 25.75 -5.07
CA LEU A 1147 -26.08 25.34 -3.92
C LEU A 1147 -26.22 26.32 -2.74
N LEU A 1148 -26.11 27.63 -2.99
CA LEU A 1148 -26.25 28.64 -1.94
C LEU A 1148 -27.68 28.72 -1.38
N LEU A 1149 -28.72 28.65 -2.22
CA LEU A 1149 -30.10 28.65 -1.72
C LEU A 1149 -30.40 27.42 -0.86
N ASN A 1150 -29.85 26.25 -1.22
CA ASN A 1150 -29.98 25.02 -0.44
C ASN A 1150 -29.28 25.12 0.92
N ALA A 1151 -28.12 25.78 0.98
CA ALA A 1151 -27.34 26.02 2.21
C ALA A 1151 -27.68 27.35 2.92
N SER A 1152 -28.84 27.94 2.66
CA SER A 1152 -29.23 29.26 3.20
C SER A 1152 -29.12 29.35 4.74
N PRO A 1153 -28.48 30.40 5.30
CA PRO A 1153 -28.46 30.65 6.75
C PRO A 1153 -29.87 30.73 7.36
N ARG A 1154 -30.02 30.26 8.60
CA ARG A 1154 -31.32 30.20 9.33
C ARG A 1154 -31.87 31.59 9.68
N GLN A 1155 -31.00 32.55 10.02
CA GLN A 1155 -31.38 33.95 10.30
C GLN A 1155 -31.45 34.76 9.01
N LYS A 1156 -32.42 34.45 8.16
CA LYS A 1156 -32.65 35.17 6.92
C LYS A 1156 -33.28 36.54 7.21
N ALA A 1157 -32.56 37.63 6.90
CA ALA A 1157 -33.26 38.82 6.43
C ALA A 1157 -34.00 38.42 5.15
N ALA A 1158 -35.29 38.75 5.06
CA ALA A 1158 -36.14 38.20 4.00
C ALA A 1158 -35.64 38.63 2.62
N LEU A 1159 -35.01 37.70 1.87
CA LEU A 1159 -34.70 37.92 0.46
C LEU A 1159 -36.00 38.26 -0.29
N PRO A 1160 -35.99 39.22 -1.22
CA PRO A 1160 -37.19 39.59 -1.94
C PRO A 1160 -37.75 38.39 -2.72
N GLN A 1161 -39.07 38.20 -2.66
CA GLN A 1161 -39.75 37.14 -3.42
C GLN A 1161 -39.66 37.48 -4.91
N THR A 1162 -38.65 36.89 -5.54
CA THR A 1162 -38.28 37.09 -6.94
C THR A 1162 -38.04 35.71 -7.56
N PRO A 1163 -38.17 35.55 -8.88
CA PRO A 1163 -37.91 34.26 -9.50
C PRO A 1163 -36.47 33.76 -9.22
N THR A 1164 -35.51 34.67 -9.12
CA THR A 1164 -34.09 34.45 -8.74
C THR A 1164 -33.86 34.02 -7.28
N THR A 1165 -34.87 33.99 -6.42
CA THR A 1165 -34.76 33.42 -5.06
C THR A 1165 -35.43 32.05 -4.93
N SER A 1166 -35.92 31.49 -6.05
CA SER A 1166 -36.49 30.14 -6.14
C SER A 1166 -35.49 29.13 -6.68
N ILE A 1167 -35.18 28.10 -5.89
CA ILE A 1167 -34.33 26.97 -6.29
C ILE A 1167 -34.84 26.34 -7.61
N MET A 1168 -36.15 26.07 -7.68
CA MET A 1168 -36.77 25.42 -8.83
C MET A 1168 -36.67 26.27 -10.12
N TRP A 1169 -36.65 27.60 -10.00
CA TRP A 1169 -36.46 28.51 -11.14
C TRP A 1169 -35.06 28.40 -11.76
N HIS A 1170 -34.03 28.16 -10.93
CA HIS A 1170 -32.66 27.88 -11.38
C HIS A 1170 -32.52 26.46 -11.93
N VAL A 1171 -33.06 25.46 -11.23
CA VAL A 1171 -33.09 24.04 -11.67
C VAL A 1171 -33.64 23.90 -13.09
N LYS A 1172 -34.81 24.51 -13.37
CA LYS A 1172 -35.42 24.49 -14.70
C LYS A 1172 -34.57 25.17 -15.78
N ARG A 1173 -33.76 26.18 -15.41
CA ARG A 1173 -32.85 26.85 -16.35
C ARG A 1173 -31.63 26.00 -16.68
N ILE A 1174 -31.06 25.31 -15.71
CA ILE A 1174 -29.93 24.38 -15.97
C ILE A 1174 -30.36 23.33 -17.00
N CYS A 1175 -31.52 22.70 -16.81
CA CYS A 1175 -32.07 21.75 -17.78
C CYS A 1175 -32.40 22.41 -19.13
N GLY A 1176 -33.05 23.57 -19.12
CA GLY A 1176 -33.44 24.31 -20.32
C GLY A 1176 -32.26 24.74 -21.20
N ILE A 1177 -31.20 25.27 -20.60
CA ILE A 1177 -29.96 25.66 -21.29
C ILE A 1177 -29.28 24.41 -21.88
N SER A 1178 -29.21 23.33 -21.12
CA SER A 1178 -28.59 22.07 -21.57
C SER A 1178 -29.32 21.41 -22.76
N LEU A 1179 -30.64 21.59 -22.85
CA LEU A 1179 -31.47 21.07 -23.94
C LEU A 1179 -31.48 21.98 -25.17
N ALA A 1180 -31.42 23.30 -24.98
CA ALA A 1180 -31.55 24.27 -26.07
C ALA A 1180 -30.25 24.55 -26.83
N ASN A 1181 -29.08 24.21 -26.28
CA ASN A 1181 -27.77 24.57 -26.84
C ASN A 1181 -26.87 23.33 -27.05
N PRO A 1182 -27.04 22.57 -28.14
CA PRO A 1182 -26.25 21.36 -28.42
C PRO A 1182 -24.83 21.67 -28.95
N HIS A 1183 -24.14 22.65 -28.36
CA HIS A 1183 -22.77 22.98 -28.74
C HIS A 1183 -21.80 21.95 -28.18
N ASN A 1184 -21.15 21.17 -29.05
CA ASN A 1184 -20.28 20.05 -28.67
C ASN A 1184 -19.20 20.43 -27.63
N GLY A 1185 -18.68 21.66 -27.68
CA GLY A 1185 -17.70 22.20 -26.72
C GLY A 1185 -18.20 22.33 -25.28
N CYS A 1186 -19.52 22.37 -25.07
CA CYS A 1186 -20.16 22.66 -23.77
C CYS A 1186 -20.83 21.44 -23.13
N LEU A 1187 -20.95 20.32 -23.86
CA LEU A 1187 -21.75 19.16 -23.46
C LEU A 1187 -21.23 18.47 -22.18
N ASN A 1188 -19.92 18.29 -22.06
CA ASN A 1188 -19.29 17.68 -20.87
C ASN A 1188 -19.49 18.54 -19.60
N ASN A 1189 -19.38 19.86 -19.73
CA ASN A 1189 -19.59 20.80 -18.62
C ASN A 1189 -21.05 20.86 -18.12
N ALA A 1190 -22.01 20.31 -18.89
CA ALA A 1190 -23.40 20.20 -18.45
C ALA A 1190 -23.66 19.04 -17.47
N ILE A 1191 -22.75 18.05 -17.35
CA ILE A 1191 -22.98 16.81 -16.59
C ILE A 1191 -23.27 17.08 -15.10
N GLN A 1192 -22.39 17.81 -14.40
CA GLN A 1192 -22.57 18.09 -12.96
C GLN A 1192 -23.74 19.06 -12.68
N PRO A 1193 -23.94 20.15 -13.46
CA PRO A 1193 -25.16 20.96 -13.38
C PRO A 1193 -26.44 20.14 -13.55
N LEU A 1194 -26.51 19.24 -14.54
CA LEU A 1194 -27.68 18.38 -14.77
C LEU A 1194 -27.94 17.40 -13.63
N TRP A 1195 -26.89 16.88 -12.98
CA TRP A 1195 -27.02 16.07 -11.77
C TRP A 1195 -27.57 16.88 -10.58
N ILE A 1196 -27.01 18.06 -10.29
CA ILE A 1196 -27.47 18.95 -9.21
C ILE A 1196 -28.92 19.39 -9.44
N ALA A 1197 -29.27 19.77 -10.67
CA ALA A 1197 -30.63 20.10 -11.06
C ALA A 1197 -31.56 18.87 -10.93
N GLY A 1198 -31.10 17.71 -11.43
CA GLY A 1198 -31.86 16.47 -11.44
C GLY A 1198 -32.30 15.98 -10.07
N ARG A 1199 -31.43 16.09 -9.04
CA ARG A 1199 -31.74 15.72 -7.64
C ARG A 1199 -32.95 16.46 -7.06
N LEU A 1200 -33.27 17.62 -7.60
CA LEU A 1200 -34.33 18.51 -7.14
C LEU A 1200 -35.61 18.43 -7.99
N LEU A 1201 -35.60 17.67 -9.09
CA LEU A 1201 -36.78 17.40 -9.92
C LEU A 1201 -37.60 16.26 -9.32
N SER A 1202 -38.93 16.42 -9.32
CA SER A 1202 -39.88 15.42 -8.81
C SER A 1202 -40.78 14.81 -9.89
N HIS A 1203 -40.90 15.43 -11.08
CA HIS A 1203 -41.79 14.94 -12.13
C HIS A 1203 -41.08 13.97 -13.09
N SER A 1204 -41.68 12.80 -13.32
CA SER A 1204 -41.05 11.71 -14.10
C SER A 1204 -40.65 12.12 -15.53
N SER A 1205 -41.44 12.96 -16.21
CA SER A 1205 -41.09 13.46 -17.55
C SER A 1205 -39.92 14.46 -17.56
N GLU A 1206 -39.73 15.23 -16.48
CA GLU A 1206 -38.58 16.12 -16.30
C GLU A 1206 -37.31 15.31 -16.08
N GLN A 1207 -37.40 14.35 -15.16
CA GLN A 1207 -36.33 13.40 -14.84
C GLN A 1207 -35.92 12.58 -16.07
N ALA A 1208 -36.87 12.10 -16.88
CA ALA A 1208 -36.59 11.36 -18.11
C ALA A 1208 -35.84 12.18 -19.17
N LEU A 1209 -36.13 13.49 -19.30
CA LEU A 1209 -35.38 14.37 -20.19
C LEU A 1209 -33.95 14.62 -19.70
N VAL A 1210 -33.72 14.75 -18.39
CA VAL A 1210 -32.36 14.82 -17.82
C VAL A 1210 -31.59 13.53 -18.12
N VAL A 1211 -32.19 12.35 -17.88
CA VAL A 1211 -31.59 11.05 -18.19
C VAL A 1211 -31.24 10.92 -19.69
N LYS A 1212 -32.16 11.33 -20.58
CA LYS A 1212 -31.92 11.34 -22.03
C LYS A 1212 -30.74 12.25 -22.40
N THR A 1213 -30.64 13.43 -21.78
CA THR A 1213 -29.57 14.41 -22.03
C THR A 1213 -28.22 13.87 -21.58
N ILE A 1214 -28.12 13.28 -20.38
CA ILE A 1214 -26.88 12.69 -19.87
C ILE A 1214 -26.41 11.51 -20.74
N ARG A 1215 -27.32 10.63 -21.19
CA ARG A 1215 -26.98 9.56 -22.16
C ARG A 1215 -26.47 10.13 -23.49
N HIS A 1216 -27.09 11.21 -23.98
CA HIS A 1216 -26.71 11.85 -25.24
C HIS A 1216 -25.32 12.50 -25.17
N ILE A 1217 -24.97 13.13 -24.04
CA ILE A 1217 -23.62 13.68 -23.79
C ILE A 1217 -22.57 12.57 -23.90
N GLU A 1218 -22.73 11.45 -23.20
CA GLU A 1218 -21.79 10.31 -23.25
C GLU A 1218 -21.65 9.74 -24.66
N VAL A 1219 -22.75 9.58 -25.41
CA VAL A 1219 -22.73 9.08 -26.79
C VAL A 1219 -22.02 10.03 -27.76
N LEU A 1220 -22.20 11.35 -27.65
CA LEU A 1220 -21.57 12.31 -28.56
C LEU A 1220 -20.09 12.55 -28.28
N THR A 1221 -19.72 12.57 -27.00
CA THR A 1221 -18.39 13.01 -26.53
C THR A 1221 -17.49 11.84 -26.11
N GLY A 1222 -18.05 10.70 -25.72
CA GLY A 1222 -17.31 9.62 -25.06
C GLY A 1222 -17.07 9.85 -23.56
N TRP A 1223 -17.44 11.01 -23.00
CA TRP A 1223 -17.25 11.34 -21.57
C TRP A 1223 -18.18 10.47 -20.71
N THR A 1224 -17.63 9.76 -19.73
CA THR A 1224 -18.39 8.92 -18.80
C THR A 1224 -19.32 9.78 -17.94
N ALA A 1225 -20.61 9.78 -18.27
CA ALA A 1225 -21.63 10.65 -17.68
C ALA A 1225 -22.80 9.86 -17.08
N THR A 1226 -23.09 8.68 -17.63
CA THR A 1226 -24.23 7.84 -17.25
C THR A 1226 -24.16 7.29 -15.82
N TRP A 1227 -23.00 7.32 -15.15
CA TRP A 1227 -22.91 7.03 -13.71
C TRP A 1227 -23.75 8.01 -12.89
N ARG A 1228 -23.85 9.29 -13.29
CA ARG A 1228 -24.76 10.27 -12.67
C ARG A 1228 -26.23 9.94 -12.82
N ILE A 1229 -26.63 9.15 -13.82
CA ILE A 1229 -28.02 8.67 -13.93
C ILE A 1229 -28.34 7.76 -12.74
N ARG A 1230 -27.36 7.00 -12.24
CA ARG A 1230 -27.56 6.08 -11.10
C ARG A 1230 -27.70 6.84 -9.79
N ASP A 1231 -26.86 7.86 -9.58
CA ASP A 1231 -27.01 8.77 -8.43
C ASP A 1231 -28.39 9.46 -8.45
N LEU A 1232 -28.90 9.83 -9.64
CA LEU A 1232 -30.23 10.39 -9.82
C LEU A 1232 -31.35 9.35 -9.56
N GLU A 1233 -31.27 8.16 -10.14
CA GLU A 1233 -32.24 7.07 -9.92
C GLU A 1233 -32.31 6.65 -8.44
N ASN A 1234 -31.16 6.65 -7.75
CA ASN A 1234 -31.08 6.46 -6.30
C ASN A 1234 -31.77 7.61 -5.54
N THR A 1235 -31.52 8.87 -5.94
CA THR A 1235 -32.16 10.06 -5.33
C THR A 1235 -33.69 10.06 -5.55
N TRP A 1236 -34.15 9.62 -6.71
CA TRP A 1236 -35.58 9.55 -7.05
C TRP A 1236 -36.28 8.30 -6.49
N GLY A 1237 -35.52 7.28 -6.07
CA GLY A 1237 -36.04 6.02 -5.53
C GLY A 1237 -36.57 5.04 -6.59
N TYR A 1238 -36.38 5.31 -7.87
CA TYR A 1238 -36.80 4.42 -8.97
C TYR A 1238 -35.97 4.62 -10.24
N ARG A 1239 -35.94 3.59 -11.10
CA ARG A 1239 -35.20 3.63 -12.37
C ARG A 1239 -36.06 4.12 -13.53
N ILE A 1240 -35.47 4.98 -14.36
CA ILE A 1240 -36.08 5.43 -15.61
C ILE A 1240 -35.63 4.51 -16.73
N ARG A 1241 -36.49 3.51 -17.01
CA ARG A 1241 -36.38 2.67 -18.21
C ARG A 1241 -36.43 3.58 -19.44
N GLY A 1242 -35.29 3.77 -20.09
CA GLY A 1242 -35.24 4.40 -21.40
C GLY A 1242 -35.32 3.33 -22.47
N GLU A 1243 -36.27 3.48 -23.38
CA GLU A 1243 -36.09 2.98 -24.74
C GLU A 1243 -35.04 3.86 -25.42
N LEU A 1244 -33.97 3.22 -25.91
CA LEU A 1244 -32.95 3.75 -26.82
C LEU A 1244 -32.35 2.58 -27.60
#